data_AF-A0A351E3N5-F1
#
_entry.id   AF-A0A351E3N5-F1
#
_cell.length_a   1.000
_cell.length_b   1.000
_cell.length_c   1.000
_cell.angle_alpha   90.00
_cell.angle_beta   90.00
_cell.angle_gamma   90.00
#
_symmetry.space_group_name_H-M   'P 1'
#
loop_
_entity.id
_entity.type
_entity.pdbx_description
1 polymer ?
#
loop_
_entity_poly.entity_id
_entity_poly.type
_entity_poly.pdbx_seq_one_letter_code
_entity_poly.pdbx_strand_id
1 'polypeptide(L)'
;METFYLFLIIFLFVLAVFDLSVGVSNDAVNFMNSAIGSKAASFKVIMVIAAIGIFVGASLSNGMMDIARHGIYQPQHFYFSEIMCILLAVMLTDVVLLDIFNSLGMPTSTTVSLVFELLGGTVAISLIKIANSNGALQLGDLLNTDKAFTVILAIFLSVAIAFFFGAIVQYISRLIFTFNYKKHMNYFIGLFGGLAATSILYFMLIKGLKESSFMEGDLKTMIYSNTDTIVWGALIFFTLLMQVLHWLKVNVFKVVILLGTFALALAFAGNDLVNFIGVPLAGYSSYMDLMAQGGTTTTDTFLMESLLEPAKTPWYFLVGSGLVMVIALATSKKAQAVIKTSVDLARQSDGNENFGTSPVARVLVRTCNNASNTILSVVPLRVKDWIDSRFNNNEIILEDKASFDLVRASVNVVLSGLLIALGTSLKLPLSTTYVAFMVAMGSSLADRAWGRESAVYRITGVLSVIGGWFITAGAAFTICFLVALLIHVGGIAAMAAMVGLAIYMLIRNQILYKKKMKKEAMQEEVDSTISKLRETKDKREALSLFREHSRDELCDVLNFASDTFNRSVHGFMDENLRELRKVMSAIEEKKSYLKQVKRVGTLGVTQLEHDIAIDKGLYYYQGNDFASEIVFSIRRLTEPGKEHVDNHFSPLCEVQKEDFGKMTDEIVSFLNRSSVMIESNDYHRMDDLIAESVDLTAKLTLLKKEELKRIQGQSGSTKVSMVYLNMVQEAQNVVSFTANLLKVSRKFQKE
;
A
#
# COMPACT_ATOMS: atom_id res chain seq x y z
N MET A 1 30.42 30.80 1.67
CA MET A 1 30.03 29.70 0.76
C MET A 1 30.23 28.34 1.42
N GLU A 2 31.41 28.06 1.98
CA GLU A 2 31.73 26.77 2.62
C GLU A 2 30.75 26.35 3.75
N THR A 3 30.39 27.28 4.63
CA THR A 3 29.42 27.03 5.73
C THR A 3 28.01 26.68 5.23
N PHE A 4 27.61 27.23 4.09
CA PHE A 4 26.30 26.94 3.48
C PHE A 4 26.26 25.52 2.91
N TYR A 5 27.29 25.11 2.18
CA TYR A 5 27.37 23.75 1.65
C TYR A 5 27.52 22.71 2.75
N LEU A 6 28.23 23.01 3.84
CA LEU A 6 28.25 22.14 5.01
C LEU A 6 26.85 21.94 5.61
N PHE A 7 26.06 23.01 5.75
CA PHE A 7 24.67 22.92 6.18
C PHE A 7 23.82 22.08 5.22
N LEU A 8 24.03 22.25 3.91
CA LEU A 8 23.35 21.47 2.87
C LEU A 8 23.68 19.98 2.98
N ILE A 9 24.95 19.60 3.21
CA ILE A 9 25.35 18.20 3.45
C ILE A 9 24.69 17.63 4.70
N ILE A 10 24.69 18.36 5.82
CA ILE A 10 24.01 17.95 7.05
C ILE A 10 22.52 17.72 6.76
N PHE A 11 21.90 18.62 6.00
CA PHE A 11 20.51 18.50 5.60
C PHE A 11 20.24 17.27 4.71
N LEU A 12 21.12 16.93 3.76
CA LEU A 12 21.00 15.69 2.97
C LEU A 12 21.02 14.45 3.86
N PHE A 13 21.88 14.40 4.88
CA PHE A 13 21.89 13.28 5.84
C PHE A 13 20.63 13.24 6.71
N VAL A 14 20.08 14.39 7.10
CA VAL A 14 18.79 14.43 7.81
C VAL A 14 17.68 13.86 6.92
N LEU A 15 17.61 14.28 5.64
CA LEU A 15 16.66 13.72 4.68
C LEU A 15 16.88 12.22 4.48
N ALA A 16 18.12 11.75 4.41
CA ALA A 16 18.44 10.33 4.29
C ALA A 16 17.92 9.49 5.47
N VAL A 17 17.91 10.02 6.69
CA VAL A 17 17.31 9.34 7.85
C VAL A 17 15.80 9.23 7.71
N PHE A 18 15.14 10.30 7.25
CA PHE A 18 13.70 10.25 6.94
C PHE A 18 13.41 9.25 5.83
N ASP A 19 14.21 9.28 4.78
CA ASP A 19 14.08 8.43 3.62
C ASP A 19 14.30 6.95 3.94
N LEU A 20 15.36 6.62 4.68
CA LEU A 20 15.58 5.28 5.25
C LEU A 20 14.36 4.81 6.04
N SER A 21 13.77 5.67 6.86
CA SER A 21 12.62 5.30 7.68
C SER A 21 11.36 5.00 6.85
N VAL A 22 11.14 5.81 5.82
CA VAL A 22 9.97 5.75 4.94
C VAL A 22 10.13 4.64 3.89
N GLY A 23 11.29 4.54 3.25
CA GLY A 23 11.63 3.55 2.23
C GLY A 23 11.73 2.12 2.77
N VAL A 24 12.41 1.91 3.90
CA VAL A 24 12.43 0.57 4.53
C VAL A 24 11.04 0.12 4.93
N SER A 25 10.18 1.04 5.36
CA SER A 25 8.79 0.70 5.68
C SER A 25 8.02 0.20 4.45
N ASN A 26 8.29 0.76 3.28
CA ASN A 26 7.69 0.34 2.01
C ASN A 26 8.23 -1.03 1.56
N ASP A 27 9.55 -1.23 1.66
CA ASP A 27 10.22 -2.41 1.12
C ASP A 27 10.27 -3.58 2.13
N ALA A 28 9.95 -3.33 3.41
CA ALA A 28 9.76 -4.32 4.48
C ALA A 28 8.87 -5.49 4.06
N VAL A 29 7.86 -5.16 3.27
CA VAL A 29 6.87 -6.09 2.74
C VAL A 29 7.54 -7.16 1.89
N ASN A 30 8.55 -6.80 1.10
CA ASN A 30 9.16 -7.69 0.12
C ASN A 30 9.83 -8.90 0.78
N PHE A 31 10.47 -8.72 1.93
CA PHE A 31 11.20 -9.79 2.63
C PHE A 31 10.43 -10.46 3.76
N MET A 32 9.41 -9.81 4.33
CA MET A 32 8.62 -10.36 5.43
C MET A 32 7.30 -11.03 5.00
N ASN A 33 6.74 -10.68 3.84
CA ASN A 33 5.41 -11.13 3.40
C ASN A 33 5.31 -12.67 3.40
N SER A 34 6.26 -13.37 2.80
CA SER A 34 6.23 -14.84 2.74
C SER A 34 6.26 -15.52 4.12
N ALA A 35 7.04 -15.01 5.07
CA ALA A 35 7.13 -15.59 6.41
C ALA A 35 5.89 -15.28 7.26
N ILE A 36 5.36 -14.05 7.15
CA ILE A 36 4.14 -13.63 7.86
C ILE A 36 2.90 -14.32 7.25
N GLY A 37 2.76 -14.27 5.92
CA GLY A 37 1.62 -14.80 5.17
C GLY A 37 1.47 -16.31 5.28
N SER A 38 2.56 -17.06 5.44
CA SER A 38 2.52 -18.51 5.69
C SER A 38 2.57 -18.89 7.18
N LYS A 39 2.65 -17.91 8.08
CA LYS A 39 2.82 -18.10 9.54
C LYS A 39 3.99 -19.03 9.89
N ALA A 40 5.09 -18.92 9.16
CA ALA A 40 6.27 -19.75 9.37
C ALA A 40 6.86 -19.61 10.79
N ALA A 41 6.81 -18.41 11.37
CA ALA A 41 7.22 -18.13 12.76
C ALA A 41 6.40 -16.97 13.35
N SER A 42 6.58 -16.68 14.64
CA SER A 42 5.98 -15.49 15.25
C SER A 42 6.58 -14.22 14.66
N PHE A 43 5.80 -13.14 14.60
CA PHE A 43 6.24 -11.85 14.06
C PHE A 43 7.56 -11.37 14.69
N LYS A 44 7.73 -11.55 16.01
CA LYS A 44 8.97 -11.19 16.73
C LYS A 44 10.20 -11.93 16.19
N VAL A 45 10.07 -13.23 15.91
CA VAL A 45 11.19 -14.04 15.39
C VAL A 45 11.54 -13.61 13.96
N ILE A 46 10.53 -13.40 13.11
CA ILE A 46 10.73 -12.94 11.72
C ILE A 46 11.43 -11.58 11.72
N MET A 47 11.00 -10.65 12.59
CA MET A 47 11.60 -9.34 12.76
C MET A 47 13.08 -9.40 13.16
N VAL A 48 13.42 -10.24 14.15
CA VAL A 48 14.82 -10.39 14.58
C VAL A 48 15.70 -10.91 13.43
N ILE A 49 15.21 -11.92 12.70
CA ILE A 49 15.96 -12.51 11.59
C ILE A 49 16.14 -11.51 10.44
N ALA A 50 15.08 -10.78 10.09
CA ALA A 50 15.15 -9.73 9.08
C ALA A 50 16.08 -8.60 9.52
N ALA A 51 16.06 -8.19 10.79
CA ALA A 51 16.94 -7.16 11.33
C ALA A 51 18.43 -7.55 11.25
N ILE A 52 18.76 -8.80 11.57
CA ILE A 52 20.13 -9.32 11.41
C ILE A 52 20.52 -9.31 9.92
N GLY A 53 19.63 -9.76 9.04
CA GLY A 53 19.85 -9.72 7.58
C GLY A 53 20.12 -8.32 7.07
N ILE A 54 19.30 -7.33 7.44
CA ILE A 54 19.48 -5.92 7.08
C ILE A 54 20.81 -5.39 7.58
N PHE A 55 21.14 -5.62 8.85
CA PHE A 55 22.36 -5.11 9.47
C PHE A 55 23.61 -5.66 8.77
N VAL A 56 23.62 -6.97 8.51
CA VAL A 56 24.70 -7.63 7.77
C VAL A 56 24.76 -7.10 6.33
N GLY A 57 23.64 -7.06 5.61
CA GLY A 57 23.59 -6.58 4.22
C GLY A 57 24.05 -5.13 4.07
N ALA A 58 23.62 -4.24 4.97
CA ALA A 58 24.02 -2.83 4.96
C ALA A 58 25.54 -2.67 5.16
N SER A 59 26.14 -3.45 6.07
CA SER A 59 27.59 -3.42 6.31
C SER A 59 28.43 -3.89 5.11
N LEU A 60 27.81 -4.55 4.12
CA LEU A 60 28.46 -5.18 2.97
C LEU A 60 28.15 -4.46 1.64
N SER A 61 27.35 -3.39 1.66
CA SER A 61 26.71 -2.77 0.48
C SER A 61 27.60 -1.82 -0.35
N ASN A 62 28.93 -1.82 -0.16
CA ASN A 62 29.81 -0.76 -0.67
C ASN A 62 29.80 -0.63 -2.21
N GLY A 63 29.68 -1.75 -2.93
CA GLY A 63 29.77 -1.79 -4.40
C GLY A 63 28.60 -1.14 -5.16
N MET A 64 27.45 -0.91 -4.52
CA MET A 64 26.30 -0.26 -5.16
C MET A 64 26.40 1.27 -5.14
N MET A 65 27.26 1.84 -4.28
CA MET A 65 27.34 3.29 -4.06
C MET A 65 27.83 4.08 -5.28
N ASP A 66 28.55 3.41 -6.20
CA ASP A 66 29.02 3.95 -7.48
C ASP A 66 27.88 4.43 -8.39
N ILE A 67 26.66 3.89 -8.23
CA ILE A 67 25.50 4.25 -9.04
C ILE A 67 25.09 5.71 -8.79
N ALA A 68 25.07 6.15 -7.54
CA ALA A 68 24.73 7.52 -7.18
C ALA A 68 25.83 8.54 -7.54
N ARG A 69 27.09 8.08 -7.65
CA ARG A 69 28.27 8.92 -7.95
C ARG A 69 28.48 9.17 -9.44
N HIS A 70 28.35 8.12 -10.26
CA HIS A 70 28.68 8.18 -11.70
C HIS A 70 27.90 7.14 -12.52
N GLY A 71 26.76 6.67 -12.01
CA GLY A 71 25.89 5.71 -12.69
C GLY A 71 25.10 6.32 -13.83
N ILE A 72 24.69 7.59 -13.70
CA ILE A 72 23.78 8.28 -14.63
C ILE A 72 24.43 9.49 -15.28
N TYR A 73 25.16 10.31 -14.54
CA TYR A 73 25.92 11.44 -15.05
C TYR A 73 27.42 11.14 -15.14
N GLN A 74 28.13 11.88 -15.98
CA GLN A 74 29.59 11.85 -16.12
C GLN A 74 30.22 12.98 -15.30
N PRO A 75 30.62 12.74 -14.03
CA PRO A 75 30.91 13.80 -13.07
C PRO A 75 32.12 14.67 -13.45
N GLN A 76 33.05 14.16 -14.26
CA GLN A 76 34.18 14.93 -14.79
C GLN A 76 33.77 16.14 -15.65
N HIS A 77 32.52 16.15 -16.14
CA HIS A 77 31.98 17.26 -16.89
C HIS A 77 31.09 18.19 -16.07
N PHE A 78 30.92 17.97 -14.76
CA PHE A 78 30.10 18.79 -13.87
C PHE A 78 30.92 19.48 -12.80
N TYR A 79 30.55 20.72 -12.49
CA TYR A 79 31.12 21.45 -11.37
C TYR A 79 30.51 20.97 -10.05
N PHE A 80 31.23 21.21 -8.95
CA PHE A 80 30.76 20.91 -7.60
C PHE A 80 29.35 21.47 -7.35
N SER A 81 29.10 22.75 -7.66
CA SER A 81 27.80 23.39 -7.43
C SER A 81 26.67 22.74 -8.23
N GLU A 82 26.94 22.30 -9.46
CA GLU A 82 25.99 21.60 -10.31
C GLU A 82 25.65 20.21 -9.79
N ILE A 83 26.66 19.44 -9.36
CA ILE A 83 26.44 18.14 -8.69
C ILE A 83 25.60 18.35 -7.43
N MET A 84 25.92 19.35 -6.60
CA MET A 84 25.12 19.65 -5.41
C MET A 84 23.67 20.03 -5.73
N CYS A 85 23.41 20.73 -6.85
CA CYS A 85 22.05 21.00 -7.32
C CYS A 85 21.30 19.72 -7.68
N ILE A 86 21.95 18.81 -8.42
CA ILE A 86 21.37 17.51 -8.82
C ILE A 86 21.04 16.69 -7.56
N LEU A 87 22.02 16.52 -6.67
CA LEU A 87 21.87 15.68 -5.47
C LEU A 87 20.79 16.23 -4.50
N LEU A 88 20.71 17.56 -4.35
CA LEU A 88 19.65 18.17 -3.55
C LEU A 88 18.27 18.00 -4.19
N ALA A 89 18.15 18.17 -5.51
CA ALA A 89 16.90 17.98 -6.22
C ALA A 89 16.39 16.53 -6.11
N VAL A 90 17.30 15.56 -6.22
CA VAL A 90 17.01 14.13 -6.04
C VAL A 90 16.47 13.87 -4.63
N MET A 91 17.19 14.23 -3.57
CA MET A 91 16.73 13.97 -2.20
C MET A 91 15.40 14.65 -1.84
N LEU A 92 15.19 15.87 -2.34
CA LEU A 92 13.92 16.57 -2.11
C LEU A 92 12.76 15.89 -2.84
N THR A 93 13.02 15.42 -4.06
CA THR A 93 12.00 14.72 -4.86
C THR A 93 11.68 13.37 -4.25
N ASP A 94 12.70 12.56 -3.90
CA ASP A 94 12.52 11.19 -3.42
C ASP A 94 11.70 11.15 -2.12
N VAL A 95 12.10 11.95 -1.13
CA VAL A 95 11.42 12.01 0.18
C VAL A 95 9.95 12.41 0.05
N VAL A 96 9.65 13.40 -0.81
CA VAL A 96 8.27 13.87 -1.03
C VAL A 96 7.46 12.82 -1.80
N LEU A 97 8.05 12.27 -2.85
CA LEU A 97 7.41 11.31 -3.74
C LEU A 97 7.09 10.00 -3.00
N LEU A 98 8.07 9.45 -2.27
CA LEU A 98 7.91 8.24 -1.47
C LEU A 98 6.90 8.43 -0.32
N ASP A 99 6.86 9.58 0.35
CA ASP A 99 5.86 9.81 1.41
C ASP A 99 4.44 9.93 0.84
N ILE A 100 4.26 10.52 -0.35
CA ILE A 100 2.97 10.56 -1.05
C ILE A 100 2.53 9.13 -1.41
N PHE A 101 3.39 8.34 -2.05
CA PHE A 101 3.06 6.98 -2.44
C PHE A 101 2.75 6.08 -1.26
N ASN A 102 3.53 6.18 -0.18
CA ASN A 102 3.28 5.46 1.06
C ASN A 102 1.95 5.87 1.72
N SER A 103 1.61 7.15 1.71
CA SER A 103 0.32 7.62 2.23
C SER A 103 -0.87 7.12 1.41
N LEU A 104 -0.67 6.91 0.10
CA LEU A 104 -1.63 6.28 -0.80
C LEU A 104 -1.65 4.74 -0.68
N GLY A 105 -0.65 4.13 -0.03
CA GLY A 105 -0.53 2.68 0.13
C GLY A 105 -0.17 1.94 -1.17
N MET A 106 0.48 2.62 -2.11
CA MET A 106 0.90 2.03 -3.38
C MET A 106 2.33 1.48 -3.28
N PRO A 107 2.59 0.22 -3.67
CA PRO A 107 3.93 -0.34 -3.62
C PRO A 107 4.82 0.33 -4.67
N THR A 108 5.75 1.15 -4.21
CA THR A 108 6.73 1.85 -5.07
C THR A 108 8.10 1.23 -4.98
N SER A 109 8.96 1.56 -5.96
CA SER A 109 10.35 1.13 -5.95
C SER A 109 11.25 2.33 -5.71
N THR A 110 11.96 2.31 -4.58
CA THR A 110 13.00 3.27 -4.21
C THR A 110 14.11 3.32 -5.26
N THR A 111 14.53 2.16 -5.79
CA THR A 111 15.53 2.08 -6.87
C THR A 111 15.10 2.78 -8.15
N VAL A 112 13.83 2.65 -8.55
CA VAL A 112 13.30 3.30 -9.75
C VAL A 112 13.18 4.80 -9.55
N SER A 113 12.71 5.25 -8.39
CA SER A 113 12.67 6.67 -8.04
C SER A 113 14.05 7.30 -8.17
N LEU A 114 15.06 6.75 -7.47
CA LEU A 114 16.43 7.27 -7.48
C LEU A 114 17.00 7.36 -8.91
N VAL A 115 16.90 6.29 -9.69
CA VAL A 115 17.48 6.23 -11.05
C VAL A 115 16.84 7.29 -11.95
N PHE A 116 15.51 7.42 -11.91
CA PHE A 116 14.79 8.37 -12.76
C PHE A 116 14.91 9.81 -12.25
N GLU A 117 15.06 10.03 -10.95
CA GLU A 117 15.37 11.34 -10.36
C GLU A 117 16.78 11.79 -10.78
N LEU A 118 17.79 10.94 -10.62
CA LEU A 118 19.14 11.22 -11.08
C LEU A 118 19.16 11.53 -12.58
N LEU A 119 18.41 10.76 -13.38
CA LEU A 119 18.28 11.02 -14.81
C LEU A 119 17.61 12.36 -15.08
N GLY A 120 16.51 12.67 -14.41
CA GLY A 120 15.78 13.93 -14.55
C GLY A 120 16.61 15.15 -14.17
N GLY A 121 17.25 15.12 -13.00
CA GLY A 121 18.14 16.17 -12.53
C GLY A 121 19.36 16.35 -13.44
N THR A 122 19.97 15.25 -13.89
CA THR A 122 21.10 15.31 -14.82
C THR A 122 20.71 15.91 -16.16
N VAL A 123 19.59 15.48 -16.74
CA VAL A 123 19.11 16.01 -18.02
C VAL A 123 18.80 17.51 -17.90
N ALA A 124 18.19 17.96 -16.79
CA ALA A 124 17.91 19.37 -16.55
C ALA A 124 19.19 20.24 -16.61
N ILE A 125 20.22 19.86 -15.84
CA ILE A 125 21.47 20.61 -15.83
C ILE A 125 22.23 20.47 -17.15
N SER A 126 22.20 19.28 -17.77
CA SER A 126 22.86 19.03 -19.05
C SER A 126 22.31 19.92 -20.17
N LEU A 127 20.99 20.14 -20.23
CA LEU A 127 20.38 21.02 -21.23
C LEU A 127 20.87 22.47 -21.10
N ILE A 128 21.00 22.97 -19.86
CA ILE A 128 21.54 24.31 -19.59
C ILE A 128 23.00 24.39 -20.04
N LYS A 129 23.78 23.35 -19.75
CA LYS A 129 25.20 23.28 -20.12
C LYS A 129 25.40 23.24 -21.62
N ILE A 130 24.62 22.44 -22.34
CA ILE A 130 24.63 22.36 -23.80
C ILE A 130 24.30 23.72 -24.40
N ALA A 131 23.25 24.39 -23.90
CA ALA A 131 22.86 25.72 -24.36
C ALA A 131 23.98 26.77 -24.20
N ASN A 132 24.80 26.63 -23.15
CA ASN A 132 25.93 27.53 -22.88
C ASN A 132 27.27 27.07 -23.50
N SER A 133 27.31 25.91 -24.15
CA SER A 133 28.54 25.30 -24.67
C SER A 133 28.90 25.69 -26.12
N ASN A 134 28.04 26.46 -26.80
CA ASN A 134 28.18 26.79 -28.24
C ASN A 134 28.42 25.55 -29.14
N GLY A 135 27.82 24.41 -28.77
CA GLY A 135 27.93 23.14 -29.52
C GLY A 135 29.13 22.27 -29.15
N ALA A 136 29.93 22.63 -28.14
CA ALA A 136 31.09 21.85 -27.69
C ALA A 136 30.71 20.59 -26.89
N LEU A 137 29.53 20.56 -26.27
CA LEU A 137 29.04 19.43 -25.49
C LEU A 137 27.73 18.91 -26.07
N GLN A 138 27.59 17.59 -26.12
CA GLN A 138 26.34 16.91 -26.43
C GLN A 138 25.80 16.17 -25.19
N LEU A 139 24.54 15.77 -25.25
CA LEU A 139 23.90 15.05 -24.15
C LEU A 139 24.60 13.70 -23.85
N GLY A 140 25.15 13.04 -24.88
CA GLY A 140 25.90 11.80 -24.73
C GLY A 140 27.23 11.96 -23.99
N ASP A 141 27.82 13.16 -23.98
CA ASP A 141 29.05 13.45 -23.25
C ASP A 141 28.79 13.66 -21.75
N LEU A 142 27.59 14.15 -21.42
CA LEU A 142 27.20 14.50 -20.04
C LEU A 142 26.50 13.35 -19.31
N LEU A 143 25.75 12.51 -20.04
CA LEU A 143 25.11 11.31 -19.51
C LEU A 143 26.01 10.10 -19.68
N ASN A 144 26.04 9.24 -18.66
CA ASN A 144 26.57 7.89 -18.78
C ASN A 144 25.53 7.00 -19.48
N THR A 145 25.30 7.27 -20.77
CA THR A 145 24.16 6.73 -21.53
C THR A 145 24.12 5.20 -21.53
N ASP A 146 25.28 4.55 -21.73
CA ASP A 146 25.37 3.08 -21.75
C ASP A 146 25.01 2.47 -20.39
N LYS A 147 25.54 3.03 -19.30
CA LYS A 147 25.27 2.54 -17.94
C LYS A 147 23.82 2.85 -17.53
N ALA A 148 23.33 4.07 -17.80
CA ALA A 148 21.95 4.45 -17.52
C ALA A 148 20.95 3.57 -18.28
N PHE A 149 21.18 3.30 -19.57
CA PHE A 149 20.35 2.41 -20.36
C PHE A 149 20.39 0.97 -19.81
N THR A 150 21.57 0.46 -19.47
CA THR A 150 21.75 -0.87 -18.88
C THR A 150 20.98 -1.00 -17.56
N VAL A 151 21.05 0.02 -16.70
CA VAL A 151 20.33 0.09 -15.42
C VAL A 151 18.81 0.07 -15.65
N ILE A 152 18.30 0.93 -16.54
CA ILE A 152 16.86 1.01 -16.85
C ILE A 152 16.37 -0.32 -17.45
N LEU A 153 17.13 -0.90 -18.37
CA LEU A 153 16.82 -2.19 -18.96
C LEU A 153 16.79 -3.30 -17.91
N ALA A 154 17.77 -3.34 -16.99
CA ALA A 154 17.83 -4.33 -15.92
C ALA A 154 16.58 -4.25 -15.01
N ILE A 155 16.15 -3.04 -14.64
CA ILE A 155 14.93 -2.82 -13.85
C ILE A 155 13.72 -3.45 -14.53
N PHE A 156 13.44 -3.12 -15.79
CA PHE A 156 12.24 -3.62 -16.48
C PHE A 156 12.35 -5.09 -16.88
N LEU A 157 13.53 -5.55 -17.29
CA LEU A 157 13.75 -6.95 -17.66
C LEU A 157 13.62 -7.87 -16.45
N SER A 158 14.00 -7.40 -15.25
CA SER A 158 13.86 -8.17 -14.01
C SER A 158 12.41 -8.55 -13.71
N VAL A 159 11.42 -7.73 -14.10
CA VAL A 159 9.98 -8.00 -13.96
C VAL A 159 9.61 -9.30 -14.68
N ALA A 160 10.01 -9.41 -15.95
CA ALA A 160 9.70 -10.58 -16.77
C ALA A 160 10.45 -11.83 -16.30
N ILE A 161 11.74 -11.69 -15.97
CA ILE A 161 12.57 -12.79 -15.45
C ILE A 161 12.00 -13.32 -14.13
N ALA A 162 11.68 -12.42 -13.19
CA ALA A 162 11.13 -12.77 -11.89
C ALA A 162 9.78 -13.52 -12.00
N PHE A 163 8.88 -13.02 -12.85
CA PHE A 163 7.60 -13.67 -13.10
C PHE A 163 7.78 -15.07 -13.71
N PHE A 164 8.64 -15.20 -14.72
CA PHE A 164 8.90 -16.45 -15.42
C PHE A 164 9.49 -17.51 -14.51
N PHE A 165 10.57 -17.20 -13.80
CA PHE A 165 11.20 -18.15 -12.87
C PHE A 165 10.30 -18.43 -11.66
N GLY A 166 9.54 -17.44 -11.18
CA GLY A 166 8.55 -17.63 -10.13
C GLY A 166 7.50 -18.68 -10.52
N ALA A 167 7.00 -18.60 -11.75
CA ALA A 167 6.06 -19.59 -12.28
C ALA A 167 6.70 -20.98 -12.44
N ILE A 168 7.89 -21.06 -13.03
CA ILE A 168 8.56 -22.35 -13.32
C ILE A 168 8.97 -23.08 -12.05
N VAL A 169 9.68 -22.40 -11.14
CA VAL A 169 10.20 -23.02 -9.92
C VAL A 169 9.04 -23.47 -9.03
N GLN A 170 7.97 -22.67 -8.95
CA GLN A 170 6.77 -23.06 -8.22
C GLN A 170 6.06 -24.24 -8.87
N TYR A 171 5.90 -24.24 -10.20
CA TYR A 171 5.29 -25.36 -10.92
C TYR A 171 6.03 -26.67 -10.67
N ILE A 172 7.36 -26.66 -10.75
CA ILE A 172 8.21 -27.83 -10.43
C ILE A 172 8.05 -28.22 -8.95
N SER A 173 8.06 -27.25 -8.04
CA SER A 173 7.87 -27.51 -6.61
C SER A 173 6.51 -28.17 -6.31
N ARG A 174 5.46 -27.79 -7.04
CA ARG A 174 4.12 -28.41 -6.96
C ARG A 174 4.07 -29.80 -7.54
N LEU A 175 4.78 -30.06 -8.64
CA LEU A 175 4.92 -31.42 -9.15
C LEU A 175 5.59 -32.36 -8.13
N ILE A 176 6.48 -31.85 -7.28
CA ILE A 176 7.19 -32.65 -6.26
C ILE A 176 6.37 -32.80 -4.97
N PHE A 177 5.87 -31.69 -4.41
CA PHE A 177 5.24 -31.69 -3.08
C PHE A 177 3.71 -31.73 -3.11
N THR A 178 3.04 -31.36 -4.21
CA THR A 178 1.57 -31.18 -4.27
C THR A 178 1.04 -30.16 -3.25
N PHE A 179 -0.29 -29.98 -3.16
CA PHE A 179 -0.92 -29.18 -2.11
C PHE A 179 -0.98 -29.90 -0.75
N ASN A 180 -0.97 -31.24 -0.76
CA ASN A 180 -0.82 -32.08 0.43
C ASN A 180 0.65 -32.44 0.66
N TYR A 181 1.47 -31.42 0.94
CA TYR A 181 2.92 -31.55 0.98
C TYR A 181 3.45 -32.59 1.97
N LYS A 182 2.73 -32.85 3.07
CA LYS A 182 3.12 -33.82 4.12
C LYS A 182 3.36 -35.24 3.59
N LYS A 183 2.59 -35.70 2.58
CA LYS A 183 2.71 -37.05 2.01
C LYS A 183 4.05 -37.27 1.29
N HIS A 184 4.61 -36.23 0.69
CA HIS A 184 5.82 -36.31 -0.13
C HIS A 184 7.08 -35.72 0.53
N MET A 185 6.95 -35.16 1.74
CA MET A 185 8.07 -34.59 2.48
C MET A 185 9.19 -35.61 2.76
N ASN A 186 8.86 -36.84 3.13
CA ASN A 186 9.86 -37.80 3.66
C ASN A 186 11.04 -38.09 2.74
N TYR A 187 10.86 -37.95 1.42
CA TYR A 187 11.88 -38.32 0.42
C TYR A 187 12.61 -37.10 -0.16
N PHE A 188 11.93 -35.97 -0.34
CA PHE A 188 12.46 -34.83 -1.08
C PHE A 188 12.78 -33.60 -0.22
N ILE A 189 12.38 -33.59 1.06
CA ILE A 189 12.53 -32.40 1.91
C ILE A 189 13.99 -32.07 2.21
N GLY A 190 14.85 -33.07 2.44
CA GLY A 190 16.28 -32.88 2.67
C GLY A 190 16.95 -32.26 1.44
N LEU A 191 16.68 -32.79 0.25
CA LEU A 191 17.24 -32.27 -1.00
C LEU A 191 16.73 -30.86 -1.31
N PHE A 192 15.44 -30.60 -1.14
CA PHE A 192 14.86 -29.27 -1.36
C PHE A 192 15.45 -28.24 -0.40
N GLY A 193 15.53 -28.56 0.90
CA GLY A 193 16.15 -27.68 1.90
C GLY A 193 17.64 -27.49 1.67
N GLY A 194 18.35 -28.55 1.25
CA GLY A 194 19.76 -28.51 0.89
C GLY A 194 20.02 -27.59 -0.31
N LEU A 195 19.27 -27.76 -1.40
CA LEU A 195 19.34 -26.90 -2.58
C LEU A 195 19.04 -25.43 -2.24
N ALA A 196 18.01 -25.17 -1.42
CA ALA A 196 17.66 -23.82 -1.00
C ALA A 196 18.78 -23.18 -0.18
N ALA A 197 19.30 -23.88 0.84
CA ALA A 197 20.37 -23.38 1.71
C ALA A 197 21.68 -23.16 0.94
N THR A 198 22.06 -24.09 0.06
CA THR A 198 23.25 -23.95 -0.79
C THR A 198 23.11 -22.81 -1.77
N SER A 199 21.92 -22.63 -2.37
CA SER A 199 21.68 -21.50 -3.28
C SER A 199 21.82 -20.17 -2.54
N ILE A 200 21.24 -20.05 -1.34
CA ILE A 200 21.42 -18.89 -0.47
C ILE A 200 22.91 -18.66 -0.18
N LEU A 201 23.64 -19.69 0.25
CA LEU A 201 25.08 -19.57 0.53
C LEU A 201 25.86 -19.09 -0.71
N TYR A 202 25.62 -19.68 -1.87
CA TYR A 202 26.33 -19.35 -3.11
C TYR A 202 26.06 -17.91 -3.55
N PHE A 203 24.79 -17.52 -3.68
CA PHE A 203 24.45 -16.20 -4.20
C PHE A 203 24.68 -15.08 -3.19
N MET A 204 24.43 -15.32 -1.90
CA MET A 204 24.58 -14.29 -0.86
C MET A 204 26.02 -14.16 -0.36
N LEU A 205 26.68 -15.28 -0.03
CA LEU A 205 27.99 -15.24 0.63
C LEU A 205 29.15 -15.30 -0.37
N ILE A 206 29.03 -16.10 -1.42
CA ILE A 206 30.12 -16.21 -2.41
C ILE A 206 29.99 -15.06 -3.41
N LYS A 207 28.92 -15.03 -4.22
CA LYS A 207 28.73 -13.99 -5.25
C LYS A 207 28.49 -12.60 -4.65
N GLY A 208 27.63 -12.49 -3.64
CA GLY A 208 27.26 -11.22 -3.04
C GLY A 208 28.40 -10.51 -2.29
N LEU A 209 29.35 -11.25 -1.69
CA LEU A 209 30.45 -10.67 -0.92
C LEU A 209 31.74 -10.46 -1.72
N LYS A 210 31.75 -10.72 -3.03
CA LYS A 210 32.97 -10.67 -3.85
C LYS A 210 33.75 -9.36 -3.78
N GLU A 211 33.03 -8.26 -3.62
CA GLU A 211 33.59 -6.91 -3.57
C GLU A 211 33.44 -6.25 -2.19
N SER A 212 33.13 -7.05 -1.17
CA SER A 212 33.12 -6.57 0.20
C SER A 212 34.56 -6.27 0.66
N SER A 213 34.74 -5.22 1.46
CA SER A 213 36.00 -4.91 2.16
C SER A 213 36.44 -6.01 3.13
N PHE A 214 35.55 -6.93 3.50
CA PHE A 214 35.87 -8.11 4.31
C PHE A 214 36.44 -9.28 3.48
N MET A 215 36.39 -9.21 2.15
CA MET A 215 36.83 -10.24 1.19
C MET A 215 38.08 -9.76 0.44
N GLU A 216 39.19 -9.60 1.17
CA GLU A 216 40.51 -9.22 0.64
C GLU A 216 41.58 -10.30 0.91
N GLY A 217 42.66 -10.27 0.12
CA GLY A 217 43.83 -11.14 0.31
C GLY A 217 43.61 -12.63 0.05
N ASP A 218 44.33 -13.47 0.80
CA ASP A 218 44.41 -14.92 0.59
C ASP A 218 43.06 -15.65 0.77
N LEU A 219 42.17 -15.11 1.63
CA LEU A 219 40.83 -15.66 1.85
C LEU A 219 39.98 -15.63 0.57
N LYS A 220 40.05 -14.50 -0.16
CA LYS A 220 39.37 -14.33 -1.44
C LYS A 220 39.86 -15.38 -2.42
N THR A 221 41.17 -15.48 -2.61
CA THR A 221 41.78 -16.41 -3.57
C THR A 221 41.45 -17.86 -3.23
N MET A 222 41.44 -18.24 -1.95
CA MET A 222 41.08 -19.59 -1.50
C MET A 222 39.61 -19.92 -1.78
N ILE A 223 38.67 -19.01 -1.51
CA ILE A 223 37.24 -19.25 -1.74
C ILE A 223 36.94 -19.32 -3.24
N TYR A 224 37.47 -18.38 -4.04
CA TYR A 224 37.15 -18.33 -5.47
C TYR A 224 37.79 -19.48 -6.27
N SER A 225 39.00 -19.91 -5.92
CA SER A 225 39.65 -21.07 -6.55
C SER A 225 38.97 -22.40 -6.23
N ASN A 226 38.25 -22.50 -5.11
CA ASN A 226 37.58 -23.72 -4.67
C ASN A 226 36.04 -23.62 -4.68
N THR A 227 35.48 -22.65 -5.42
CA THR A 227 34.04 -22.35 -5.40
C THR A 227 33.20 -23.60 -5.66
N ASP A 228 33.55 -24.40 -6.67
CA ASP A 228 32.80 -25.60 -7.04
C ASP A 228 32.81 -26.64 -5.91
N THR A 229 33.98 -26.87 -5.30
CA THR A 229 34.14 -27.79 -4.15
C THR A 229 33.31 -27.33 -2.95
N ILE A 230 33.31 -26.02 -2.66
CA ILE A 230 32.53 -25.43 -1.58
C ILE A 230 31.03 -25.61 -1.84
N VAL A 231 30.57 -25.37 -3.07
CA VAL A 231 29.15 -25.50 -3.42
C VAL A 231 28.67 -26.94 -3.34
N TRP A 232 29.43 -27.90 -3.89
CA TRP A 232 29.09 -29.32 -3.80
C TRP A 232 29.15 -29.84 -2.36
N GLY A 233 30.19 -29.45 -1.61
CA GLY A 233 30.30 -29.76 -0.19
C GLY A 233 29.14 -29.22 0.63
N ALA A 234 28.74 -27.95 0.39
CA ALA A 234 27.59 -27.32 1.03
C ALA A 234 26.28 -28.02 0.65
N LEU A 235 26.09 -28.42 -0.61
CA LEU A 235 24.90 -29.17 -1.04
C LEU A 235 24.77 -30.49 -0.31
N ILE A 236 25.85 -31.28 -0.22
CA ILE A 236 25.84 -32.55 0.50
C ILE A 236 25.56 -32.30 1.99
N PHE A 237 26.30 -31.37 2.61
CA PHE A 237 26.15 -31.04 4.03
C PHE A 237 24.74 -30.57 4.38
N PHE A 238 24.22 -29.57 3.67
CA PHE A 238 22.89 -29.03 3.96
C PHE A 238 21.78 -30.03 3.63
N THR A 239 21.93 -30.86 2.58
CA THR A 239 20.97 -31.93 2.30
C THR A 239 20.88 -32.90 3.47
N LEU A 240 22.02 -33.35 4.00
CA LEU A 240 22.07 -34.24 5.16
C LEU A 240 21.53 -33.55 6.41
N LEU A 241 21.92 -32.29 6.67
CA LEU A 241 21.45 -31.52 7.81
C LEU A 241 19.92 -31.36 7.79
N MET A 242 19.36 -30.97 6.65
CA MET A 242 17.91 -30.79 6.50
C MET A 242 17.16 -32.11 6.64
N GLN A 243 17.73 -33.22 6.17
CA GLN A 243 17.16 -34.55 6.37
C GLN A 243 17.18 -34.97 7.84
N VAL A 244 18.28 -34.72 8.56
CA VAL A 244 18.38 -34.98 10.01
C VAL A 244 17.38 -34.12 10.80
N LEU A 245 17.25 -32.84 10.47
CA LEU A 245 16.25 -31.96 11.09
C LEU A 245 14.82 -32.47 10.86
N HIS A 246 14.52 -32.97 9.65
CA HIS A 246 13.24 -33.61 9.37
C HIS A 246 12.99 -34.83 10.25
N TRP A 247 14.00 -35.69 10.46
CA TRP A 247 13.90 -36.83 11.39
C TRP A 247 13.68 -36.41 12.85
N LEU A 248 14.26 -35.28 13.26
CA LEU A 248 14.02 -34.66 14.57
C LEU A 248 12.66 -33.94 14.66
N LYS A 249 11.79 -34.10 13.64
CA LYS A 249 10.45 -33.48 13.54
C LYS A 249 10.48 -31.95 13.45
N VAL A 250 11.60 -31.36 13.04
CA VAL A 250 11.67 -29.93 12.70
C VAL A 250 11.10 -29.71 11.31
N ASN A 251 10.20 -28.73 11.15
CA ASN A 251 9.64 -28.41 9.85
C ASN A 251 10.66 -27.66 8.99
N VAL A 252 11.29 -28.39 8.06
CA VAL A 252 12.33 -27.86 7.16
C VAL A 252 11.83 -26.68 6.31
N PHE A 253 10.56 -26.63 5.90
CA PHE A 253 10.05 -25.46 5.17
C PHE A 253 10.10 -24.20 6.02
N LYS A 254 9.80 -24.28 7.33
CA LYS A 254 9.93 -23.13 8.23
C LYS A 254 11.39 -22.67 8.34
N VAL A 255 12.33 -23.61 8.39
CA VAL A 255 13.77 -23.29 8.38
C VAL A 255 14.18 -22.61 7.07
N VAL A 256 13.75 -23.13 5.92
CA VAL A 256 14.03 -22.55 4.59
C VAL A 256 13.41 -21.16 4.47
N ILE A 257 12.18 -20.96 4.96
CA ILE A 257 11.52 -19.66 4.93
C ILE A 257 12.29 -18.64 5.77
N LEU A 258 12.74 -19.01 6.97
CA LEU A 258 13.50 -18.11 7.85
C LEU A 258 14.89 -17.79 7.28
N LEU A 259 15.61 -18.79 6.74
CA LEU A 259 16.87 -18.58 6.03
C LEU A 259 16.67 -17.71 4.78
N GLY A 260 15.59 -17.92 4.04
CA GLY A 260 15.22 -17.12 2.88
C GLY A 260 14.84 -15.69 3.25
N THR A 261 14.12 -15.46 4.35
CA THR A 261 13.84 -14.12 4.87
C THR A 261 15.12 -13.41 5.28
N PHE A 262 16.05 -14.09 5.94
CA PHE A 262 17.38 -13.55 6.22
C PHE A 262 18.11 -13.15 4.92
N ALA A 263 18.18 -14.07 3.96
CA ALA A 263 18.86 -13.85 2.68
C ALA A 263 18.26 -12.69 1.89
N LEU A 264 16.93 -12.62 1.82
CA LEU A 264 16.20 -11.59 1.09
C LEU A 264 16.32 -10.22 1.79
N ALA A 265 16.32 -10.18 3.12
CA ALA A 265 16.59 -8.96 3.89
C ALA A 265 18.04 -8.47 3.70
N LEU A 266 19.01 -9.40 3.64
CA LEU A 266 20.40 -9.09 3.32
C LEU A 266 20.54 -8.55 1.90
N ALA A 267 19.91 -9.20 0.92
CA ALA A 267 19.92 -8.78 -0.48
C ALA A 267 19.27 -7.41 -0.66
N PHE A 268 18.16 -7.16 0.04
CA PHE A 268 17.50 -5.86 0.11
C PHE A 268 18.44 -4.78 0.62
N ALA A 269 19.04 -4.96 1.80
CA ALA A 269 19.96 -3.96 2.35
C ALA A 269 21.22 -3.77 1.50
N GLY A 270 21.72 -4.83 0.84
CA GLY A 270 22.86 -4.72 -0.07
C GLY A 270 22.55 -4.01 -1.40
N ASN A 271 21.29 -4.02 -1.84
CA ASN A 271 20.87 -3.43 -3.11
C ASN A 271 20.31 -2.01 -2.94
N ASP A 272 19.44 -1.82 -1.95
CA ASP A 272 18.62 -0.60 -1.82
C ASP A 272 19.24 0.44 -0.89
N LEU A 273 20.30 0.10 -0.13
CA LEU A 273 20.96 1.07 0.75
C LEU A 273 21.51 2.27 -0.03
N VAL A 274 21.99 2.07 -1.26
CA VAL A 274 22.46 3.18 -2.12
C VAL A 274 21.34 4.19 -2.40
N ASN A 275 20.08 3.76 -2.47
CA ASN A 275 18.96 4.64 -2.76
C ASN A 275 18.83 5.72 -1.69
N PHE A 276 19.07 5.36 -0.43
CA PHE A 276 18.86 6.27 0.69
C PHE A 276 20.11 7.10 1.05
N ILE A 277 21.29 6.48 1.02
CA ILE A 277 22.54 7.14 1.48
C ILE A 277 23.54 7.43 0.38
N GLY A 278 23.34 6.90 -0.83
CA GLY A 278 24.27 7.11 -1.95
C GLY A 278 24.38 8.57 -2.36
N VAL A 279 23.25 9.27 -2.46
CA VAL A 279 23.20 10.69 -2.81
C VAL A 279 23.83 11.58 -1.72
N PRO A 280 23.48 11.44 -0.42
CA PRO A 280 24.17 12.14 0.66
C PRO A 280 25.68 11.86 0.71
N LEU A 281 26.10 10.61 0.48
CA LEU A 281 27.52 10.24 0.48
C LEU A 281 28.27 10.80 -0.73
N ALA A 282 27.64 10.84 -1.91
CA ALA A 282 28.21 11.51 -3.08
C ALA A 282 28.38 13.02 -2.82
N GLY A 283 27.40 13.65 -2.17
CA GLY A 283 27.50 15.05 -1.75
C GLY A 283 28.63 15.25 -0.74
N TYR A 284 28.71 14.37 0.27
CA TYR A 284 29.75 14.40 1.30
C TYR A 284 31.15 14.24 0.70
N SER A 285 31.37 13.27 -0.20
CA SER A 285 32.67 13.11 -0.86
C SER A 285 33.02 14.32 -1.71
N SER A 286 32.05 14.84 -2.49
CA SER A 286 32.25 16.05 -3.30
C SER A 286 32.70 17.23 -2.45
N TYR A 287 32.12 17.38 -1.26
CA TYR A 287 32.49 18.42 -0.31
C TYR A 287 33.88 18.20 0.28
N MET A 288 34.21 16.97 0.70
CA MET A 288 35.54 16.64 1.22
C MET A 288 36.63 16.88 0.17
N ASP A 289 36.39 16.52 -1.09
CA ASP A 289 37.32 16.74 -2.20
C ASP A 289 37.53 18.23 -2.47
N LEU A 290 36.46 19.04 -2.41
CA LEU A 290 36.56 20.50 -2.50
C LEU A 290 37.39 21.09 -1.35
N MET A 291 37.16 20.62 -0.12
CA MET A 291 37.92 21.08 1.05
C MET A 291 39.40 20.69 0.99
N ALA A 292 39.72 19.54 0.39
CA ALA A 292 41.09 19.09 0.18
C ALA A 292 41.88 20.01 -0.78
N GLN A 293 41.19 20.78 -1.65
CA GLN A 293 41.83 21.75 -2.54
C GLN A 293 42.32 23.02 -1.82
N GLY A 294 42.00 23.21 -0.53
CA GLY A 294 42.56 24.30 0.29
C GLY A 294 42.27 25.71 -0.23
N GLY A 295 41.15 25.90 -0.93
CA GLY A 295 40.74 27.20 -1.51
C GLY A 295 41.37 27.55 -2.86
N THR A 296 42.09 26.63 -3.50
CA THR A 296 42.69 26.85 -4.84
C THR A 296 41.68 26.89 -5.99
N THR A 297 40.43 26.49 -5.74
CA THR A 297 39.32 26.48 -6.70
C THR A 297 38.04 26.98 -6.03
N THR A 298 37.05 27.38 -6.83
CA THR A 298 35.71 27.75 -6.34
C THR A 298 34.68 26.66 -6.62
N THR A 299 33.49 26.82 -6.04
CA THR A 299 32.37 25.88 -6.19
C THR A 299 31.88 25.73 -7.63
N ASP A 300 32.09 26.76 -8.45
CA ASP A 300 31.63 26.83 -9.84
C ASP A 300 32.76 26.56 -10.85
N THR A 301 33.97 26.24 -10.37
CA THR A 301 35.13 25.93 -11.22
C THR A 301 35.73 24.56 -10.96
N PHE A 302 35.44 23.94 -9.80
CA PHE A 302 35.98 22.63 -9.46
C PHE A 302 35.18 21.51 -10.13
N LEU A 303 35.80 20.79 -11.06
CA LEU A 303 35.21 19.62 -11.73
C LEU A 303 35.26 18.38 -10.84
N MET A 304 34.22 17.55 -10.88
CA MET A 304 34.04 16.41 -9.99
C MET A 304 34.64 15.10 -10.53
N GLU A 305 35.83 15.13 -11.11
CA GLU A 305 36.51 13.93 -11.64
C GLU A 305 36.76 12.88 -10.55
N SER A 306 36.97 13.30 -9.29
CA SER A 306 37.15 12.41 -8.14
C SER A 306 35.98 11.46 -7.89
N LEU A 307 34.77 11.79 -8.38
CA LEU A 307 33.61 10.91 -8.26
C LEU A 307 33.69 9.67 -9.17
N LEU A 308 34.59 9.64 -10.16
CA LEU A 308 34.85 8.45 -10.98
C LEU A 308 35.59 7.35 -10.24
N GLU A 309 36.30 7.69 -9.15
CA GLU A 309 36.95 6.67 -8.33
C GLU A 309 35.92 5.81 -7.59
N PRO A 310 36.21 4.51 -7.37
CA PRO A 310 35.34 3.61 -6.61
C PRO A 310 34.97 4.20 -5.25
N ALA A 311 33.70 4.07 -4.87
CA ALA A 311 33.22 4.61 -3.60
C ALA A 311 33.95 3.99 -2.40
N LYS A 312 34.58 4.85 -1.59
CA LYS A 312 35.17 4.49 -0.29
C LYS A 312 34.24 4.93 0.82
N THR A 313 33.19 4.15 1.11
CA THR A 313 32.26 4.50 2.19
C THR A 313 32.83 4.11 3.55
N PRO A 314 32.96 5.04 4.50
CA PRO A 314 33.35 4.71 5.86
C PRO A 314 32.34 3.76 6.54
N TRP A 315 32.84 2.75 7.25
CA TRP A 315 32.02 1.68 7.83
C TRP A 315 30.94 2.17 8.79
N TYR A 316 31.17 3.30 9.48
CA TYR A 316 30.20 3.86 10.44
C TYR A 316 28.93 4.41 9.78
N PHE A 317 29.00 4.90 8.53
CA PHE A 317 27.79 5.28 7.78
C PHE A 317 26.94 4.06 7.42
N LEU A 318 27.58 2.96 7.03
CA LEU A 318 26.89 1.71 6.71
C LEU A 318 26.21 1.10 7.94
N VAL A 319 26.94 1.02 9.06
CA VAL A 319 26.41 0.50 10.34
C VAL A 319 25.30 1.40 10.89
N GLY A 320 25.50 2.73 10.86
CA GLY A 320 24.49 3.69 11.31
C GLY A 320 23.20 3.60 10.50
N SER A 321 23.32 3.43 9.17
CA SER A 321 22.16 3.26 8.29
C SER A 321 21.43 1.96 8.59
N GLY A 322 22.14 0.84 8.72
CA GLY A 322 21.55 -0.44 9.13
C GLY A 322 20.78 -0.35 10.45
N LEU A 323 21.29 0.41 11.44
CA LEU A 323 20.59 0.65 12.70
C LEU A 323 19.30 1.45 12.51
N VAL A 324 19.32 2.51 11.70
CA VAL A 324 18.13 3.31 11.38
C VAL A 324 17.07 2.45 10.69
N MET A 325 17.47 1.61 9.71
CA MET A 325 16.56 0.70 9.00
C MET A 325 15.88 -0.27 9.98
N VAL A 326 16.62 -0.85 10.92
CA VAL A 326 16.08 -1.77 11.93
C VAL A 326 15.11 -1.07 12.89
N ILE A 327 15.46 0.13 13.36
CA ILE A 327 14.58 0.93 14.23
C ILE A 327 13.29 1.31 13.50
N ALA A 328 13.40 1.74 12.24
CA ALA A 328 12.24 2.08 11.41
C ALA A 328 11.31 0.88 11.22
N LEU A 329 11.86 -0.29 10.88
CA LEU A 329 11.10 -1.53 10.73
C LEU A 329 10.37 -1.91 12.03
N ALA A 330 11.04 -1.76 13.18
CA ALA A 330 10.47 -2.12 14.48
C ALA A 330 9.36 -1.17 14.95
N THR A 331 9.39 0.11 14.53
CA THR A 331 8.50 1.17 15.05
C THR A 331 7.41 1.61 14.06
N SER A 332 7.55 1.29 12.77
CA SER A 332 6.67 1.79 11.72
C SER A 332 5.33 1.05 11.66
N LYS A 333 4.27 1.74 12.12
CA LYS A 333 2.87 1.32 11.88
C LYS A 333 2.50 1.33 10.39
N LYS A 334 3.15 2.21 9.59
CA LYS A 334 2.96 2.29 8.12
C LYS A 334 3.42 0.96 7.47
N ALA A 335 4.58 0.45 7.85
CA ALA A 335 5.09 -0.83 7.35
C ALA A 335 4.12 -1.99 7.60
N GLN A 336 3.52 -2.04 8.79
CA GLN A 336 2.54 -3.08 9.14
C GLN A 336 1.28 -3.04 8.24
N ALA A 337 0.79 -1.85 7.89
CA ALA A 337 -0.37 -1.69 7.01
C ALA A 337 -0.09 -2.09 5.55
N VAL A 338 1.10 -1.76 5.02
CA VAL A 338 1.50 -2.16 3.66
C VAL A 338 1.71 -3.68 3.61
N ILE A 339 2.31 -4.29 4.65
CA ILE A 339 2.47 -5.74 4.75
C ILE A 339 1.09 -6.43 4.64
N LYS A 340 0.09 -5.96 5.40
CA LYS A 340 -1.28 -6.50 5.37
C LYS A 340 -1.86 -6.47 3.94
N THR A 341 -1.73 -5.33 3.26
CA THR A 341 -2.28 -5.13 1.90
C THR A 341 -1.64 -6.05 0.85
N SER A 342 -0.31 -6.22 0.89
CA SER A 342 0.39 -7.11 -0.06
C SER A 342 0.11 -8.59 0.21
N VAL A 343 0.03 -8.98 1.48
CA VAL A 343 -0.38 -10.33 1.89
C VAL A 343 -1.80 -10.62 1.38
N ASP A 344 -2.72 -9.64 1.49
CA ASP A 344 -4.10 -9.78 1.02
C ASP A 344 -4.19 -9.98 -0.50
N LEU A 345 -3.36 -9.28 -1.29
CA LEU A 345 -3.30 -9.43 -2.74
C LEU A 345 -2.65 -10.76 -3.20
N ALA A 346 -1.67 -11.26 -2.44
CA ALA A 346 -0.97 -12.51 -2.77
C ALA A 346 -1.74 -13.77 -2.32
N ARG A 347 -2.88 -13.60 -1.64
CA ARG A 347 -3.65 -14.66 -1.00
C ARG A 347 -4.10 -15.74 -1.98
N GLN A 348 -4.06 -16.98 -1.50
CA GLN A 348 -4.37 -18.18 -2.26
C GLN A 348 -5.87 -18.50 -2.28
N SER A 349 -6.62 -18.07 -1.27
CA SER A 349 -8.08 -18.25 -1.14
C SER A 349 -8.88 -17.05 -1.65
N ASP A 350 -10.06 -17.32 -2.22
CA ASP A 350 -10.98 -16.30 -2.73
C ASP A 350 -11.35 -15.26 -1.69
N GLY A 351 -11.39 -14.00 -2.11
CA GLY A 351 -11.53 -12.82 -1.25
C GLY A 351 -12.21 -11.66 -1.93
N ASN A 352 -12.28 -10.54 -1.22
CA ASN A 352 -12.81 -9.32 -1.82
C ASN A 352 -11.76 -8.76 -2.78
N GLU A 353 -11.95 -8.98 -4.08
CA GLU A 353 -11.06 -8.43 -5.10
C GLU A 353 -11.28 -6.90 -5.14
N ASN A 354 -10.27 -6.13 -4.75
CA ASN A 354 -10.37 -4.67 -4.62
C ASN A 354 -10.28 -3.93 -5.96
N PHE A 355 -9.93 -4.62 -7.04
CA PHE A 355 -9.75 -4.06 -8.37
C PHE A 355 -10.93 -4.40 -9.29
N GLY A 356 -11.28 -3.50 -10.21
CA GLY A 356 -12.29 -3.74 -11.24
C GLY A 356 -11.79 -4.62 -12.39
N THR A 357 -12.61 -4.79 -13.43
CA THR A 357 -12.22 -5.54 -14.64
C THR A 357 -11.64 -4.62 -15.72
N SER A 358 -10.55 -5.03 -16.39
CA SER A 358 -9.99 -4.33 -17.56
C SER A 358 -10.23 -5.08 -18.90
N PRO A 359 -10.54 -4.39 -20.01
CA PRO A 359 -10.59 -4.99 -21.35
C PRO A 359 -9.30 -5.71 -21.75
N VAL A 360 -8.14 -5.13 -21.44
CA VAL A 360 -6.81 -5.70 -21.74
C VAL A 360 -6.59 -7.00 -20.95
N ALA A 361 -6.94 -6.99 -19.66
CA ALA A 361 -6.87 -8.19 -18.82
C ALA A 361 -7.78 -9.31 -19.35
N ARG A 362 -8.99 -8.98 -19.83
CA ARG A 362 -9.90 -9.97 -20.43
C ARG A 362 -9.33 -10.61 -21.70
N VAL A 363 -8.60 -9.85 -22.53
CA VAL A 363 -7.92 -10.39 -23.72
C VAL A 363 -6.78 -11.31 -23.31
N LEU A 364 -5.92 -10.88 -22.37
CA LEU A 364 -4.81 -11.69 -21.85
C LEU A 364 -5.29 -13.02 -21.27
N VAL A 365 -6.32 -13.02 -20.41
CA VAL A 365 -6.90 -14.26 -19.85
C VAL A 365 -7.36 -15.19 -20.98
N ARG A 366 -8.06 -14.67 -22.00
CA ARG A 366 -8.52 -15.48 -23.13
C ARG A 366 -7.36 -16.07 -23.92
N THR A 367 -6.33 -15.28 -24.23
CA THR A 367 -5.15 -15.74 -24.96
C THR A 367 -4.40 -16.81 -24.19
N CYS A 368 -4.17 -16.62 -22.88
CA CYS A 368 -3.52 -17.61 -22.02
C CYS A 368 -4.34 -18.90 -21.90
N ASN A 369 -5.66 -18.80 -21.77
CA ASN A 369 -6.53 -19.98 -21.73
C ASN A 369 -6.54 -20.73 -23.07
N ASN A 370 -6.54 -20.02 -24.20
CA ASN A 370 -6.46 -20.63 -25.52
C ASN A 370 -5.10 -21.33 -25.73
N ALA A 371 -4.00 -20.69 -25.32
CA ALA A 371 -2.67 -21.29 -25.38
C ALA A 371 -2.57 -22.54 -24.48
N SER A 372 -3.08 -22.45 -23.25
CA SER A 372 -3.15 -23.59 -22.31
C SER A 372 -3.97 -24.74 -22.89
N ASN A 373 -5.16 -24.48 -23.45
CA ASN A 373 -6.00 -25.49 -24.10
C ASN A 373 -5.32 -26.13 -25.31
N THR A 374 -4.52 -25.36 -26.07
CA THR A 374 -3.74 -25.86 -27.21
C THR A 374 -2.57 -26.73 -26.75
N ILE A 375 -1.91 -26.38 -25.65
CA ILE A 375 -0.87 -27.24 -25.05
C ILE A 375 -1.51 -28.53 -24.54
N LEU A 376 -2.62 -28.43 -23.80
CA LEU A 376 -3.35 -29.56 -23.24
C LEU A 376 -3.93 -30.50 -24.30
N SER A 377 -4.15 -30.06 -25.55
CA SER A 377 -4.59 -30.94 -26.63
C SER A 377 -3.48 -31.84 -27.18
N VAL A 378 -2.22 -31.48 -26.94
CA VAL A 378 -1.03 -32.24 -27.38
C VAL A 378 -0.48 -33.14 -26.25
N VAL A 379 -0.80 -32.85 -24.99
CA VAL A 379 -0.34 -33.63 -23.83
C VAL A 379 -1.14 -34.94 -23.70
N PRO A 380 -0.48 -36.12 -23.58
CA PRO A 380 -1.16 -37.39 -23.36
C PRO A 380 -2.03 -37.41 -22.10
N LEU A 381 -3.21 -38.05 -22.17
CA LEU A 381 -4.18 -38.11 -21.06
C LEU A 381 -3.58 -38.58 -19.73
N ARG A 382 -2.73 -39.61 -19.75
CA ARG A 382 -2.07 -40.11 -18.52
C ARG A 382 -1.17 -39.06 -17.84
N VAL A 383 -0.49 -38.24 -18.63
CA VAL A 383 0.37 -37.16 -18.11
C VAL A 383 -0.49 -36.03 -17.58
N LYS A 384 -1.58 -35.70 -18.29
CA LYS A 384 -2.56 -34.70 -17.86
C LYS A 384 -3.21 -35.07 -16.53
N ASP A 385 -3.73 -36.29 -16.41
CA ASP A 385 -4.36 -36.79 -15.18
C ASP A 385 -3.36 -36.82 -14.02
N TRP A 386 -2.11 -37.22 -14.30
CA TRP A 386 -1.04 -37.16 -13.31
C TRP A 386 -0.78 -35.73 -12.84
N ILE A 387 -0.59 -34.77 -13.75
CA ILE A 387 -0.41 -33.35 -13.40
C ILE A 387 -1.61 -32.84 -12.60
N ASP A 388 -2.84 -33.05 -13.07
CA ASP A 388 -4.05 -32.57 -12.41
C ASP A 388 -4.20 -33.13 -10.99
N SER A 389 -3.80 -34.39 -10.76
CA SER A 389 -3.77 -34.98 -9.41
C SER A 389 -2.81 -34.27 -8.44
N ARG A 390 -1.71 -33.68 -8.94
CA ARG A 390 -0.73 -32.92 -8.13
C ARG A 390 -1.22 -31.51 -7.80
N PHE A 391 -2.10 -30.94 -8.64
CA PHE A 391 -2.66 -29.59 -8.50
C PHE A 391 -4.10 -29.60 -7.91
N ASN A 392 -4.43 -30.59 -7.08
CA ASN A 392 -5.73 -30.67 -6.42
C ASN A 392 -5.83 -29.70 -5.22
N ASN A 393 -6.48 -28.55 -5.43
CA ASN A 393 -6.67 -27.51 -4.40
C ASN A 393 -7.55 -27.96 -3.22
N ASN A 394 -8.36 -29.02 -3.35
CA ASN A 394 -9.22 -29.49 -2.27
C ASN A 394 -8.44 -30.14 -1.11
N GLU A 395 -7.18 -30.53 -1.32
CA GLU A 395 -6.31 -31.12 -0.29
C GLU A 395 -5.30 -30.13 0.29
N ILE A 396 -5.54 -28.82 0.16
CA ILE A 396 -4.57 -27.82 0.59
C ILE A 396 -4.37 -27.81 2.11
N ILE A 397 -3.10 -27.83 2.53
CA ILE A 397 -2.71 -27.70 3.94
C ILE A 397 -2.28 -26.25 4.19
N LEU A 398 -3.18 -25.46 4.76
CA LEU A 398 -2.91 -24.09 5.24
C LEU A 398 -2.88 -24.09 6.77
N GLU A 399 -1.97 -23.31 7.35
CA GLU A 399 -2.11 -22.97 8.78
C GLU A 399 -3.33 -22.06 8.98
N ASP A 400 -3.93 -22.10 10.18
CA ASP A 400 -5.12 -21.30 10.45
C ASP A 400 -4.87 -19.81 10.20
N LYS A 401 -5.72 -19.17 9.38
CA LYS A 401 -5.59 -17.79 8.89
C LYS A 401 -4.31 -17.50 8.10
N ALA A 402 -3.63 -18.49 7.51
CA ALA A 402 -2.51 -18.27 6.58
C ALA A 402 -3.01 -17.92 5.17
N SER A 403 -2.31 -17.02 4.48
CA SER A 403 -2.68 -16.55 3.13
C SER A 403 -2.20 -17.47 2.01
N PHE A 404 -1.14 -18.25 2.24
CA PHE A 404 -0.62 -19.28 1.33
C PHE A 404 0.24 -20.29 2.11
N ASP A 405 0.50 -21.45 1.50
CA ASP A 405 1.25 -22.53 2.16
C ASP A 405 2.77 -22.34 2.22
N LEU A 406 3.43 -23.23 2.98
CA LEU A 406 4.87 -23.17 3.25
C LEU A 406 5.73 -23.47 2.00
N VAL A 407 5.21 -24.21 1.01
CA VAL A 407 5.94 -24.51 -0.24
C VAL A 407 6.06 -23.23 -1.06
N ARG A 408 4.93 -22.56 -1.32
CA ARG A 408 4.89 -21.28 -2.05
C ARG A 408 5.69 -20.20 -1.33
N ALA A 409 5.58 -20.13 0.00
CA ALA A 409 6.37 -19.20 0.81
C ALA A 409 7.88 -19.42 0.64
N SER A 410 8.33 -20.68 0.67
CA SER A 410 9.74 -21.05 0.50
C SER A 410 10.27 -20.63 -0.87
N VAL A 411 9.54 -20.94 -1.95
CA VAL A 411 9.91 -20.54 -3.31
C VAL A 411 9.99 -19.02 -3.43
N ASN A 412 8.99 -18.30 -2.90
CA ASN A 412 8.94 -16.84 -2.98
C ASN A 412 10.15 -16.18 -2.32
N VAL A 413 10.51 -16.56 -1.07
CA VAL A 413 11.65 -15.92 -0.39
C VAL A 413 12.99 -16.29 -1.00
N VAL A 414 13.20 -17.57 -1.32
CA VAL A 414 14.48 -18.04 -1.84
C VAL A 414 14.69 -17.40 -3.20
N LEU A 415 13.76 -17.58 -4.15
CA LEU A 415 13.96 -17.11 -5.51
C LEU A 415 14.08 -15.58 -5.61
N SER A 416 13.28 -14.82 -4.85
CA SER A 416 13.41 -13.36 -4.82
C SER A 416 14.79 -12.94 -4.33
N GLY A 417 15.28 -13.57 -3.24
CA GLY A 417 16.58 -13.26 -2.67
C GLY A 417 17.72 -13.57 -3.65
N LEU A 418 17.64 -14.71 -4.34
CA LEU A 418 18.61 -15.12 -5.35
C LEU A 418 18.68 -14.15 -6.53
N LEU A 419 17.52 -13.75 -7.08
CA LEU A 419 17.46 -12.85 -8.23
C LEU A 419 17.99 -11.45 -7.89
N ILE A 420 17.66 -10.93 -6.70
CA ILE A 420 18.18 -9.65 -6.22
C ILE A 420 19.70 -9.73 -6.01
N ALA A 421 20.18 -10.75 -5.29
CA ALA A 421 21.61 -10.92 -5.04
C ALA A 421 22.43 -11.10 -6.33
N LEU A 422 21.86 -11.79 -7.33
CA LEU A 422 22.46 -11.88 -8.66
C LEU A 422 22.59 -10.50 -9.31
N GLY A 423 21.53 -9.68 -9.29
CA GLY A 423 21.56 -8.30 -9.79
C GLY A 423 22.62 -7.45 -9.09
N THR A 424 22.64 -7.47 -7.76
CA THR A 424 23.64 -6.76 -6.94
C THR A 424 25.07 -7.21 -7.28
N SER A 425 25.30 -8.51 -7.47
CA SER A 425 26.62 -9.03 -7.85
C SER A 425 27.10 -8.56 -9.24
N LEU A 426 26.16 -8.18 -10.12
CA LEU A 426 26.43 -7.62 -11.45
C LEU A 426 26.46 -6.09 -11.44
N LYS A 427 26.34 -5.45 -10.27
CA LYS A 427 26.17 -3.99 -10.11
C LYS A 427 24.99 -3.43 -10.93
N LEU A 428 23.95 -4.25 -11.09
CA LEU A 428 22.71 -3.87 -11.74
C LEU A 428 21.67 -3.62 -10.65
N PRO A 429 21.36 -2.35 -10.32
CA PRO A 429 20.36 -2.04 -9.32
C PRO A 429 19.01 -2.53 -9.80
N LEU A 430 18.45 -3.50 -9.08
CA LEU A 430 17.13 -4.03 -9.36
C LEU A 430 16.11 -3.37 -8.44
N SER A 431 14.86 -3.37 -8.86
CA SER A 431 13.75 -3.08 -7.95
C SER A 431 13.44 -4.33 -7.13
N THR A 432 13.79 -4.32 -5.84
CA THR A 432 13.46 -5.42 -4.93
C THR A 432 11.94 -5.62 -4.83
N THR A 433 11.18 -4.52 -4.83
CA THR A 433 9.71 -4.51 -4.89
C THR A 433 9.18 -5.20 -6.13
N TYR A 434 9.73 -4.92 -7.31
CA TYR A 434 9.24 -5.54 -8.55
C TYR A 434 9.57 -7.01 -8.59
N VAL A 435 10.81 -7.39 -8.24
CA VAL A 435 11.26 -8.78 -8.25
C VAL A 435 10.43 -9.62 -7.27
N ALA A 436 10.30 -9.19 -6.01
CA ALA A 436 9.58 -9.95 -4.99
C ALA A 436 8.08 -10.09 -5.34
N PHE A 437 7.45 -8.99 -5.80
CA PHE A 437 6.06 -9.01 -6.22
C PHE A 437 5.86 -9.94 -7.43
N MET A 438 6.73 -9.86 -8.45
CA MET A 438 6.58 -10.67 -9.66
C MET A 438 6.87 -12.14 -9.45
N VAL A 439 7.82 -12.49 -8.58
CA VAL A 439 8.00 -13.89 -8.13
C VAL A 439 6.72 -14.39 -7.47
N ALA A 440 6.11 -13.60 -6.56
CA ALA A 440 4.88 -13.99 -5.88
C ALA A 440 3.66 -14.12 -6.82
N MET A 441 3.58 -13.29 -7.86
CA MET A 441 2.55 -13.37 -8.90
C MET A 441 2.78 -14.56 -9.84
N GLY A 442 4.02 -14.81 -10.25
CA GLY A 442 4.37 -15.99 -11.04
C GLY A 442 4.07 -17.29 -10.29
N SER A 443 4.43 -17.35 -9.00
CA SER A 443 4.13 -18.50 -8.15
C SER A 443 2.63 -18.68 -7.90
N SER A 444 1.86 -17.57 -7.78
CA SER A 444 0.38 -17.58 -7.73
C SER A 444 -0.24 -18.22 -8.98
N LEU A 445 0.26 -17.82 -10.16
CA LEU A 445 -0.22 -18.36 -11.43
C LEU A 445 0.06 -19.85 -11.53
N ALA A 446 1.27 -20.29 -11.16
CA ALA A 446 1.66 -21.70 -11.18
C ALA A 446 0.77 -22.57 -10.27
N ASP A 447 0.32 -22.04 -9.13
CA ASP A 447 -0.61 -22.71 -8.21
C ASP A 447 -2.06 -22.78 -8.72
N ARG A 448 -2.34 -22.32 -9.95
CA ARG A 448 -3.71 -22.21 -10.50
C ARG A 448 -4.64 -21.40 -9.59
N ALA A 449 -4.10 -20.44 -8.83
CA ALA A 449 -4.89 -19.61 -7.93
C ALA A 449 -5.80 -18.64 -8.70
N TRP A 450 -5.52 -18.37 -9.98
CA TRP A 450 -6.29 -17.45 -10.82
C TRP A 450 -7.44 -18.21 -11.50
N GLY A 451 -8.53 -18.37 -10.77
CA GLY A 451 -9.73 -19.07 -11.24
C GLY A 451 -10.46 -18.33 -12.37
N ARG A 452 -11.39 -19.01 -13.05
CA ARG A 452 -12.14 -18.43 -14.18
C ARG A 452 -12.91 -17.16 -13.81
N GLU A 453 -13.32 -17.04 -12.54
CA GLU A 453 -14.08 -15.91 -11.99
C GLU A 453 -13.19 -14.80 -11.41
N SER A 454 -11.96 -15.11 -10.95
CA SER A 454 -11.04 -14.15 -10.30
C SER A 454 -9.87 -13.69 -11.18
N ALA A 455 -9.50 -14.45 -12.23
CA ALA A 455 -8.32 -14.19 -13.06
C ALA A 455 -8.33 -12.80 -13.70
N VAL A 456 -9.48 -12.33 -14.19
CA VAL A 456 -9.58 -11.00 -14.83
C VAL A 456 -9.28 -9.90 -13.82
N TYR A 457 -9.79 -10.01 -12.60
CA TYR A 457 -9.59 -9.04 -11.52
C TYR A 457 -8.11 -9.02 -11.07
N ARG A 458 -7.51 -10.19 -10.88
CA ARG A 458 -6.10 -10.29 -10.45
C ARG A 458 -5.12 -9.82 -11.52
N ILE A 459 -5.32 -10.17 -12.79
CA ILE A 459 -4.51 -9.63 -13.89
C ILE A 459 -4.70 -8.13 -14.02
N THR A 460 -5.92 -7.61 -13.85
CA THR A 460 -6.15 -6.17 -13.82
C THR A 460 -5.35 -5.52 -12.68
N GLY A 461 -5.34 -6.11 -11.48
CA GLY A 461 -4.50 -5.68 -10.37
C GLY A 461 -3.01 -5.65 -10.71
N VAL A 462 -2.46 -6.72 -11.30
CA VAL A 462 -1.05 -6.76 -11.75
C VAL A 462 -0.74 -5.66 -12.76
N LEU A 463 -1.60 -5.48 -13.76
CA LEU A 463 -1.43 -4.42 -14.77
C LEU A 463 -1.53 -3.02 -14.17
N SER A 464 -2.43 -2.80 -13.22
CA SER A 464 -2.54 -1.53 -12.50
C SER A 464 -1.30 -1.24 -11.67
N VAL A 465 -0.73 -2.24 -11.00
CA VAL A 465 0.53 -2.12 -10.26
C VAL A 465 1.69 -1.79 -11.21
N ILE A 466 1.85 -2.53 -12.32
CA ILE A 466 2.86 -2.23 -13.35
C ILE A 466 2.64 -0.84 -13.95
N GLY A 467 1.40 -0.43 -14.20
CA GLY A 467 1.08 0.91 -14.68
C GLY A 467 1.50 1.99 -13.69
N GLY A 468 1.26 1.77 -12.40
CA GLY A 468 1.73 2.63 -11.32
C GLY A 468 3.24 2.82 -11.32
N TRP A 469 4.01 1.77 -11.60
CA TRP A 469 5.47 1.81 -11.69
C TRP A 469 6.00 2.74 -12.79
N PHE A 470 5.38 2.72 -13.97
CA PHE A 470 5.72 3.65 -15.05
C PHE A 470 5.35 5.10 -14.68
N ILE A 471 4.23 5.30 -13.99
CA ILE A 471 3.83 6.62 -13.49
C ILE A 471 4.86 7.12 -12.47
N THR A 472 5.33 6.27 -11.55
CA THR A 472 6.38 6.62 -10.59
C THR A 472 7.66 7.08 -11.30
N ALA A 473 8.15 6.31 -12.28
CA ALA A 473 9.34 6.67 -13.05
C ALA A 473 9.19 8.02 -13.78
N GLY A 474 8.03 8.23 -14.43
CA GLY A 474 7.74 9.49 -15.13
C GLY A 474 7.62 10.69 -14.18
N ALA A 475 6.98 10.50 -13.03
CA ALA A 475 6.85 11.54 -12.00
C ALA A 475 8.20 11.89 -11.37
N ALA A 476 8.99 10.89 -10.99
CA ALA A 476 10.36 11.01 -10.47
C ALA A 476 11.24 11.83 -11.41
N PHE A 477 11.29 11.45 -12.69
CA PHE A 477 12.03 12.19 -13.72
C PHE A 477 11.54 13.64 -13.85
N THR A 478 10.23 13.85 -14.01
CA THR A 478 9.67 15.17 -14.33
C THR A 478 9.79 16.14 -13.16
N ILE A 479 9.49 15.68 -11.94
CA ILE A 479 9.58 16.52 -10.74
C ILE A 479 11.05 16.87 -10.49
N CYS A 480 11.95 15.88 -10.49
CA CYS A 480 13.37 16.16 -10.24
C CYS A 480 13.98 17.06 -11.33
N PHE A 481 13.57 16.90 -12.60
CA PHE A 481 13.96 17.79 -13.68
C PHE A 481 13.57 19.25 -13.39
N LEU A 482 12.30 19.50 -13.01
CA LEU A 482 11.81 20.84 -12.70
C LEU A 482 12.47 21.42 -11.46
N VAL A 483 12.63 20.62 -10.41
CA VAL A 483 13.27 21.05 -9.16
C VAL A 483 14.74 21.40 -9.39
N ALA A 484 15.48 20.58 -10.14
CA ALA A 484 16.88 20.85 -10.48
C ALA A 484 17.03 22.15 -11.29
N LEU A 485 16.13 22.39 -12.27
CA LEU A 485 16.12 23.62 -13.06
C LEU A 485 15.87 24.86 -12.18
N LEU A 486 14.86 24.80 -11.30
CA LEU A 486 14.53 25.89 -10.39
C LEU A 486 15.67 26.19 -9.42
N ILE A 487 16.27 25.14 -8.84
CA ILE A 487 17.41 25.27 -7.92
C ILE A 487 18.62 25.88 -8.64
N HIS A 488 18.94 25.42 -9.84
CA HIS A 488 20.09 25.92 -10.59
C HIS A 488 19.92 27.39 -11.01
N VAL A 489 18.74 27.77 -11.50
CA VAL A 489 18.47 29.16 -11.95
C VAL A 489 18.32 30.12 -10.77
N GLY A 490 17.64 29.71 -9.70
CA GLY A 490 17.36 30.57 -8.54
C GLY A 490 18.44 30.55 -7.44
N GLY A 491 19.48 29.72 -7.60
CA GLY A 491 20.60 29.62 -6.67
C GLY A 491 20.18 29.32 -5.23
N ILE A 492 20.91 29.89 -4.27
CA ILE A 492 20.73 29.63 -2.83
C ILE A 492 19.31 29.95 -2.34
N ALA A 493 18.67 31.01 -2.85
CA ALA A 493 17.32 31.38 -2.44
C ALA A 493 16.28 30.33 -2.87
N ALA A 494 16.40 29.79 -4.09
CA ALA A 494 15.55 28.71 -4.56
C ALA A 494 15.80 27.41 -3.79
N MET A 495 17.06 27.08 -3.48
CA MET A 495 17.37 25.92 -2.63
C MET A 495 16.64 26.00 -1.28
N ALA A 496 16.73 27.13 -0.58
CA ALA A 496 16.07 27.32 0.72
C ALA A 496 14.54 27.26 0.60
N ALA A 497 13.96 27.85 -0.44
CA ALA A 497 12.52 27.81 -0.69
C ALA A 497 12.02 26.37 -0.97
N MET A 498 12.76 25.58 -1.77
CA MET A 498 12.42 24.20 -2.07
C MET A 498 12.52 23.29 -0.84
N VAL A 499 13.51 23.52 0.03
CA VAL A 499 13.61 22.85 1.34
C VAL A 499 12.38 23.17 2.20
N GLY A 500 11.98 24.43 2.30
CA GLY A 500 10.79 24.85 3.04
C GLY A 500 9.51 24.22 2.49
N LEU A 501 9.38 24.14 1.16
CA LEU A 501 8.24 23.50 0.49
C LEU A 501 8.18 21.99 0.80
N ALA A 502 9.31 21.29 0.75
CA ALA A 502 9.37 19.87 1.07
C ALA A 502 8.95 19.59 2.51
N ILE A 503 9.45 20.37 3.48
CA ILE A 503 9.05 20.26 4.89
C ILE A 503 7.54 20.49 5.06
N TYR A 504 6.99 21.52 4.42
CA TYR A 504 5.56 21.79 4.45
C TYR A 504 4.73 20.62 3.88
N MET A 505 5.16 20.06 2.75
CA MET A 505 4.48 18.91 2.13
C MET A 505 4.48 17.68 3.04
N LEU A 506 5.61 17.36 3.67
CA LEU A 506 5.72 16.24 4.62
C LEU A 506 4.80 16.42 5.83
N ILE A 507 4.76 17.61 6.43
CA ILE A 507 3.87 17.91 7.56
C ILE A 507 2.40 17.75 7.13
N ARG A 508 2.02 18.33 5.99
CA ARG A 508 0.66 18.25 5.45
C ARG A 508 0.26 16.80 5.21
N ASN A 509 1.13 16.01 4.60
CA ASN A 509 0.85 14.63 4.27
C ASN A 509 0.72 13.76 5.54
N GLN A 510 1.55 13.99 6.55
CA GLN A 510 1.43 13.32 7.84
C GLN A 510 0.11 13.66 8.57
N ILE A 511 -0.39 14.90 8.46
CA ILE A 511 -1.71 15.28 9.00
C ILE A 511 -2.82 14.54 8.26
N LEU A 512 -2.74 14.44 6.93
CA LEU A 512 -3.71 13.69 6.12
C LEU A 512 -3.69 12.20 6.45
N TYR A 513 -2.50 11.60 6.59
CA TYR A 513 -2.32 10.22 6.99
C TYR A 513 -2.93 9.93 8.37
N LYS A 514 -2.70 10.80 9.37
CA LYS A 514 -3.33 10.66 10.69
C LYS A 514 -4.86 10.68 10.62
N LYS A 515 -5.43 11.53 9.76
CA LYS A 515 -6.88 11.55 9.53
C LYS A 515 -7.36 10.24 8.90
N LYS A 516 -6.64 9.70 7.92
CA LYS A 516 -6.94 8.40 7.29
C LYS A 516 -6.85 7.25 8.31
N MET A 517 -5.80 7.20 9.13
CA MET A 517 -5.65 6.18 10.18
C MET A 517 -6.76 6.25 11.23
N LYS A 518 -7.22 7.45 11.60
CA LYS A 518 -8.37 7.59 12.50
C LYS A 518 -9.63 6.98 11.89
N LYS A 519 -9.82 7.10 10.57
CA LYS A 519 -10.93 6.46 9.83
C LYS A 519 -10.81 4.94 9.82
N GLU A 520 -9.62 4.42 9.54
CA GLU A 520 -9.37 2.97 9.54
C GLU A 520 -9.51 2.36 10.96
N ALA A 521 -9.10 3.07 12.01
CA ALA A 521 -9.30 2.62 13.39
C ALA A 521 -10.79 2.52 13.78
N MET A 522 -11.60 3.50 13.35
CA MET A 522 -13.07 3.42 13.51
C MET A 522 -13.69 2.25 12.72
N GLN A 523 -13.03 1.79 11.65
CA GLN A 523 -13.45 0.59 10.91
C GLN A 523 -13.04 -0.71 11.60
N GLU A 524 -11.88 -0.77 12.26
CA GLU A 524 -11.44 -1.96 13.03
C GLU A 524 -12.30 -2.21 14.28
N GLU A 525 -12.91 -1.18 14.88
CA GLU A 525 -13.85 -1.36 16.00
C GLU A 525 -15.05 -2.25 15.61
N VAL A 526 -15.59 -2.09 14.40
CA VAL A 526 -16.67 -2.93 13.85
C VAL A 526 -16.22 -4.39 13.70
N ASP A 527 -15.00 -4.62 13.23
CA ASP A 527 -14.42 -5.97 13.09
C ASP A 527 -14.11 -6.61 14.46
N SER A 528 -13.78 -5.82 15.48
CA SER A 528 -13.48 -6.30 16.84
C SER A 528 -14.72 -6.88 17.54
N THR A 529 -15.89 -6.27 17.35
CA THR A 529 -17.17 -6.75 17.91
C THR A 529 -17.65 -8.00 17.19
N ILE A 530 -17.42 -8.09 15.88
CA ILE A 530 -17.80 -9.26 15.07
C ILE A 530 -16.81 -10.42 15.23
N SER A 531 -15.53 -10.15 15.50
CA SER A 531 -14.57 -11.18 15.89
C SER A 531 -14.88 -11.77 17.26
N LYS A 532 -15.29 -10.96 18.24
CA LYS A 532 -15.84 -11.46 19.52
C LYS A 532 -17.05 -12.37 19.28
N LEU A 533 -18.00 -11.97 18.43
CA LEU A 533 -19.15 -12.79 18.03
C LEU A 533 -18.76 -14.13 17.37
N ARG A 534 -17.66 -14.17 16.62
CA ARG A 534 -17.12 -15.39 16.00
C ARG A 534 -16.41 -16.32 16.99
N GLU A 535 -15.87 -15.78 18.08
CA GLU A 535 -15.16 -16.55 19.11
C GLU A 535 -16.11 -17.08 20.20
N THR A 536 -17.29 -16.48 20.34
CA THR A 536 -18.34 -16.94 21.24
C THR A 536 -18.88 -18.32 20.82
N LYS A 537 -18.68 -19.33 21.67
CA LYS A 537 -19.16 -20.71 21.43
C LYS A 537 -20.63 -20.90 21.80
N ASP A 538 -21.17 -20.05 22.67
CA ASP A 538 -22.58 -20.07 23.05
C ASP A 538 -23.39 -19.20 22.07
N LYS A 539 -24.23 -19.86 21.27
CA LYS A 539 -25.02 -19.20 20.23
C LYS A 539 -26.10 -18.27 20.79
N ARG A 540 -26.54 -18.45 22.05
CA ARG A 540 -27.47 -17.53 22.71
C ARG A 540 -26.77 -16.26 23.19
N GLU A 541 -25.56 -16.39 23.70
CA GLU A 541 -24.70 -15.26 24.06
C GLU A 541 -24.34 -14.43 22.81
N ALA A 542 -24.08 -15.10 21.67
CA ALA A 542 -23.85 -14.44 20.40
C ALA A 542 -25.04 -13.58 19.94
N LEU A 543 -26.28 -14.05 20.07
CA LEU A 543 -27.46 -13.24 19.75
C LEU A 543 -27.60 -12.01 20.66
N SER A 544 -27.29 -12.15 21.95
CA SER A 544 -27.35 -11.03 22.91
C SER A 544 -26.35 -9.94 22.56
N LEU A 545 -25.09 -10.32 22.30
CA LEU A 545 -24.04 -9.40 21.86
C LEU A 545 -24.38 -8.75 20.52
N PHE A 546 -24.96 -9.51 19.59
CA PHE A 546 -25.35 -9.00 18.27
C PHE A 546 -26.51 -8.00 18.38
N ARG A 547 -27.44 -8.24 19.32
CA ARG A 547 -28.52 -7.31 19.65
C ARG A 547 -28.00 -6.00 20.25
N GLU A 548 -27.05 -6.07 21.17
CA GLU A 548 -26.41 -4.90 21.77
C GLU A 548 -25.70 -4.06 20.72
N HIS A 549 -24.81 -4.68 19.95
CA HIS A 549 -24.11 -4.00 18.86
C HIS A 549 -25.09 -3.33 17.87
N SER A 550 -26.14 -4.05 17.47
CA SER A 550 -27.15 -3.46 16.58
C SER A 550 -27.89 -2.26 17.19
N ARG A 551 -28.10 -2.20 18.51
CA ARG A 551 -28.72 -1.01 19.14
C ARG A 551 -27.76 0.18 19.10
N ASP A 552 -26.51 -0.04 19.44
CA ASP A 552 -25.48 1.00 19.44
C ASP A 552 -25.32 1.60 18.03
N GLU A 553 -25.26 0.75 17.01
CA GLU A 553 -25.18 1.18 15.61
C GLU A 553 -26.39 2.02 15.16
N LEU A 554 -27.61 1.56 15.47
CA LEU A 554 -28.83 2.26 15.09
C LEU A 554 -29.00 3.58 15.87
N CYS A 555 -28.62 3.59 17.16
CA CYS A 555 -28.57 4.79 17.99
C CYS A 555 -27.60 5.82 17.41
N ASP A 556 -26.37 5.41 17.07
CA ASP A 556 -25.38 6.29 16.46
C ASP A 556 -25.84 6.85 15.11
N VAL A 557 -26.53 6.03 14.29
CA VAL A 557 -27.14 6.52 13.04
C VAL A 557 -28.22 7.57 13.30
N LEU A 558 -29.10 7.38 14.27
CA LEU A 558 -30.17 8.35 14.56
C LEU A 558 -29.62 9.64 15.16
N ASN A 559 -28.62 9.56 16.03
CA ASN A 559 -27.92 10.74 16.56
C ASN A 559 -27.18 11.49 15.45
N PHE A 560 -26.48 10.77 14.57
CA PHE A 560 -25.85 11.34 13.39
C PHE A 560 -26.87 11.99 12.46
N ALA A 561 -28.00 11.32 12.20
CA ALA A 561 -29.08 11.83 11.36
C ALA A 561 -29.66 13.13 11.94
N SER A 562 -29.88 13.18 13.25
CA SER A 562 -30.36 14.36 13.98
C SER A 562 -29.41 15.55 13.81
N ASP A 563 -28.10 15.38 14.11
CA ASP A 563 -27.09 16.42 13.96
C ASP A 563 -26.95 16.90 12.50
N THR A 564 -26.81 15.95 11.56
CA THR A 564 -26.54 16.29 10.16
C THR A 564 -27.76 16.83 9.44
N PHE A 565 -28.97 16.39 9.78
CA PHE A 565 -30.21 16.98 9.28
C PHE A 565 -30.29 18.44 9.74
N ASN A 566 -30.15 18.70 11.05
CA ASN A 566 -30.19 20.04 11.61
C ASN A 566 -29.16 20.99 10.97
N ARG A 567 -27.90 20.55 10.89
CA ARG A 567 -26.81 21.35 10.29
C ARG A 567 -26.95 21.53 8.78
N SER A 568 -27.56 20.57 8.07
CA SER A 568 -27.86 20.71 6.64
C SER A 568 -28.89 21.80 6.41
N VAL A 569 -29.96 21.79 7.21
CA VAL A 569 -31.05 22.76 7.07
C VAL A 569 -30.57 24.16 7.43
N HIS A 570 -29.98 24.34 8.61
CA HIS A 570 -29.46 25.66 9.01
C HIS A 570 -28.31 26.13 8.11
N GLY A 571 -27.42 25.23 7.69
CA GLY A 571 -26.37 25.56 6.74
C GLY A 571 -26.91 26.10 5.40
N PHE A 572 -28.08 25.62 4.97
CA PHE A 572 -28.75 26.15 3.78
C PHE A 572 -29.51 27.46 4.06
N MET A 573 -30.24 27.56 5.18
CA MET A 573 -30.98 28.77 5.57
C MET A 573 -30.07 29.98 5.79
N ASP A 574 -28.85 29.74 6.32
CA ASP A 574 -27.84 30.76 6.63
C ASP A 574 -26.82 30.96 5.50
N GLU A 575 -27.01 30.32 4.34
CA GLU A 575 -26.10 30.36 3.18
C GLU A 575 -24.64 29.99 3.52
N ASN A 576 -24.45 29.09 4.51
CA ASN A 576 -23.14 28.70 5.01
C ASN A 576 -22.53 27.53 4.22
N LEU A 577 -21.91 27.84 3.08
CA LEU A 577 -21.26 26.85 2.20
C LEU A 577 -20.18 26.03 2.91
N ARG A 578 -19.42 26.63 3.82
CA ARG A 578 -18.36 25.93 4.57
C ARG A 578 -18.96 24.82 5.44
N GLU A 579 -20.10 25.09 6.05
CA GLU A 579 -20.81 24.11 6.86
C GLU A 579 -21.43 23.00 6.01
N LEU A 580 -22.12 23.35 4.92
CA LEU A 580 -22.68 22.38 3.97
C LEU A 580 -21.60 21.42 3.40
N ARG A 581 -20.39 21.93 3.11
CA ARG A 581 -19.25 21.09 2.69
C ARG A 581 -18.79 20.12 3.78
N LYS A 582 -18.76 20.54 5.06
CA LYS A 582 -18.43 19.64 6.18
C LYS A 582 -19.50 18.57 6.36
N VAL A 583 -20.78 18.96 6.33
CA VAL A 583 -21.89 18.02 6.49
C VAL A 583 -21.90 16.99 5.36
N MET A 584 -21.71 17.43 4.11
CA MET A 584 -21.57 16.51 2.96
C MET A 584 -20.42 15.51 3.14
N SER A 585 -19.26 15.99 3.64
CA SER A 585 -18.12 15.11 3.92
C SER A 585 -18.43 14.11 5.02
N ALA A 586 -19.17 14.50 6.07
CA ALA A 586 -19.56 13.61 7.16
C ALA A 586 -20.57 12.55 6.68
N ILE A 587 -21.52 12.94 5.81
CA ILE A 587 -22.52 12.05 5.22
C ILE A 587 -21.86 10.96 4.35
N GLU A 588 -20.92 11.33 3.47
CA GLU A 588 -20.20 10.33 2.66
C GLU A 588 -19.37 9.37 3.52
N GLU A 589 -18.80 9.86 4.62
CA GLU A 589 -18.07 9.02 5.59
C GLU A 589 -19.01 8.01 6.27
N LYS A 590 -20.16 8.49 6.79
CA LYS A 590 -21.16 7.62 7.44
C LYS A 590 -21.76 6.60 6.45
N LYS A 591 -22.00 6.98 5.21
CA LYS A 591 -22.46 6.08 4.14
C LYS A 591 -21.45 4.97 3.84
N SER A 592 -20.15 5.29 3.78
CA SER A 592 -19.10 4.27 3.61
C SER A 592 -19.07 3.29 4.79
N TYR A 593 -19.21 3.83 6.00
CA TYR A 593 -19.29 3.05 7.23
C TYR A 593 -20.50 2.09 7.23
N LEU A 594 -21.70 2.57 6.89
CA LEU A 594 -22.92 1.74 6.85
C LEU A 594 -22.85 0.61 5.83
N LYS A 595 -22.21 0.82 4.67
CA LYS A 595 -21.96 -0.26 3.71
C LYS A 595 -21.12 -1.39 4.32
N GLN A 596 -20.13 -1.03 5.13
CA GLN A 596 -19.30 -2.01 5.84
C GLN A 596 -20.09 -2.70 6.95
N VAL A 597 -20.78 -1.96 7.82
CA VAL A 597 -21.63 -2.54 8.89
C VAL A 597 -22.62 -3.54 8.32
N LYS A 598 -23.34 -3.18 7.25
CA LYS A 598 -24.27 -4.08 6.57
C LYS A 598 -23.58 -5.36 6.08
N ARG A 599 -22.41 -5.23 5.45
CA ARG A 599 -21.64 -6.38 4.93
C ARG A 599 -21.17 -7.29 6.06
N VAL A 600 -20.47 -6.74 7.06
CA VAL A 600 -19.85 -7.54 8.12
C VAL A 600 -20.93 -8.11 9.05
N GLY A 601 -21.98 -7.34 9.35
CA GLY A 601 -23.14 -7.80 10.10
C GLY A 601 -23.89 -8.94 9.43
N THR A 602 -24.05 -8.91 8.10
CA THR A 602 -24.63 -10.04 7.35
C THR A 602 -23.77 -11.30 7.48
N LEU A 603 -22.44 -11.18 7.50
CA LEU A 603 -21.55 -12.30 7.80
C LEU A 603 -21.71 -12.76 9.27
N GLY A 604 -21.95 -11.85 10.21
CA GLY A 604 -22.24 -12.17 11.61
C GLY A 604 -23.50 -13.02 11.77
N VAL A 605 -24.57 -12.72 11.01
CA VAL A 605 -25.82 -13.51 11.01
C VAL A 605 -25.57 -14.99 10.67
N THR A 606 -24.60 -15.29 9.80
CA THR A 606 -24.27 -16.69 9.43
C THR A 606 -23.72 -17.52 10.58
N GLN A 607 -23.33 -16.89 11.70
CA GLN A 607 -22.82 -17.57 12.90
C GLN A 607 -23.94 -17.93 13.90
N LEU A 608 -25.16 -17.44 13.69
CA LEU A 608 -26.32 -17.74 14.53
C LEU A 608 -26.89 -19.15 14.21
N GLU A 609 -27.76 -19.68 15.07
CA GLU A 609 -28.54 -20.89 14.75
C GLU A 609 -29.39 -20.67 13.51
N HIS A 610 -29.59 -21.72 12.71
CA HIS A 610 -30.16 -21.61 11.37
C HIS A 610 -31.56 -20.98 11.34
N ASP A 611 -32.43 -21.38 12.26
CA ASP A 611 -33.78 -20.82 12.45
C ASP A 611 -33.73 -19.35 12.89
N ILE A 612 -32.89 -19.02 13.87
CA ILE A 612 -32.68 -17.65 14.35
C ILE A 612 -32.08 -16.77 13.25
N ALA A 613 -31.12 -17.29 12.48
CA ALA A 613 -30.43 -16.57 11.41
C ALA A 613 -31.38 -16.14 10.30
N ILE A 614 -32.37 -16.97 9.97
CA ILE A 614 -33.36 -16.64 8.92
C ILE A 614 -34.26 -15.50 9.38
N ASP A 615 -34.90 -15.63 10.54
CA ASP A 615 -35.87 -14.64 11.01
C ASP A 615 -35.19 -13.34 11.48
N LYS A 616 -34.16 -13.45 12.32
CA LYS A 616 -33.43 -12.28 12.85
C LYS A 616 -32.53 -11.65 11.81
N GLY A 617 -31.97 -12.43 10.90
CA GLY A 617 -31.16 -11.91 9.79
C GLY A 617 -31.95 -10.97 8.89
N LEU A 618 -33.21 -11.31 8.60
CA LEU A 618 -34.11 -10.44 7.83
C LEU A 618 -34.27 -9.07 8.51
N TYR A 619 -34.60 -9.04 9.79
CA TYR A 619 -34.81 -7.79 10.51
C TYR A 619 -33.52 -6.99 10.69
N TYR A 620 -32.39 -7.65 10.93
CA TYR A 620 -31.09 -6.98 10.95
C TYR A 620 -30.78 -6.30 9.61
N TYR A 621 -30.97 -7.02 8.50
CA TYR A 621 -30.71 -6.50 7.16
C TYR A 621 -31.63 -5.31 6.84
N GLN A 622 -32.93 -5.43 7.11
CA GLN A 622 -33.90 -4.35 6.91
C GLN A 622 -33.61 -3.12 7.79
N GLY A 623 -33.20 -3.32 9.05
CA GLY A 623 -32.82 -2.23 9.94
C GLY A 623 -31.64 -1.41 9.39
N ASN A 624 -30.62 -2.11 8.85
CA ASN A 624 -29.47 -1.47 8.20
C ASN A 624 -29.84 -0.77 6.88
N ASP A 625 -30.81 -1.31 6.13
CA ASP A 625 -31.32 -0.65 4.91
C ASP A 625 -32.03 0.65 5.26
N PHE A 626 -32.92 0.65 6.24
CA PHE A 626 -33.56 1.89 6.68
C PHE A 626 -32.57 2.90 7.26
N ALA A 627 -31.59 2.44 8.03
CA ALA A 627 -30.50 3.29 8.53
C ALA A 627 -29.73 3.96 7.38
N SER A 628 -29.44 3.19 6.33
CA SER A 628 -28.80 3.71 5.12
C SER A 628 -29.67 4.71 4.39
N GLU A 629 -30.96 4.41 4.20
CA GLU A 629 -31.91 5.30 3.52
C GLU A 629 -32.14 6.63 4.25
N ILE A 630 -32.08 6.65 5.58
CA ILE A 630 -32.09 7.89 6.37
C ILE A 630 -30.89 8.77 5.99
N VAL A 631 -29.68 8.21 6.02
CA VAL A 631 -28.46 8.95 5.66
C VAL A 631 -28.46 9.37 4.19
N PHE A 632 -28.97 8.54 3.28
CA PHE A 632 -29.13 8.88 1.88
C PHE A 632 -30.14 10.01 1.66
N SER A 633 -31.24 10.02 2.41
CA SER A 633 -32.24 11.08 2.32
C SER A 633 -31.67 12.42 2.80
N ILE A 634 -30.88 12.42 3.88
CA ILE A 634 -30.16 13.63 4.31
C ILE A 634 -29.17 14.07 3.21
N ARG A 635 -28.44 13.15 2.58
CA ARG A 635 -27.56 13.49 1.44
C ARG A 635 -28.33 14.19 0.32
N ARG A 636 -29.47 13.61 -0.10
CA ARG A 636 -30.34 14.15 -1.15
C ARG A 636 -30.96 15.49 -0.76
N LEU A 637 -31.09 15.77 0.53
CA LEU A 637 -31.49 17.08 1.05
C LEU A 637 -30.33 18.09 0.97
N THR A 638 -29.13 17.71 1.43
CA THR A 638 -27.97 18.62 1.56
C THR A 638 -27.33 18.96 0.21
N GLU A 639 -27.28 18.02 -0.75
CA GLU A 639 -26.54 18.19 -2.00
C GLU A 639 -27.10 19.31 -2.88
N PRO A 640 -28.42 19.36 -3.15
CA PRO A 640 -29.01 20.47 -3.89
C PRO A 640 -28.87 21.81 -3.16
N GLY A 641 -29.01 21.83 -1.82
CA GLY A 641 -28.82 23.05 -1.02
C GLY A 641 -27.39 23.59 -1.10
N LYS A 642 -26.39 22.70 -1.01
CA LYS A 642 -24.97 23.02 -1.19
C LYS A 642 -24.70 23.58 -2.58
N GLU A 643 -25.16 22.91 -3.64
CA GLU A 643 -24.99 23.37 -5.02
C GLU A 643 -25.66 24.72 -5.26
N HIS A 644 -26.84 24.93 -4.69
CA HIS A 644 -27.57 26.20 -4.80
C HIS A 644 -26.79 27.37 -4.18
N VAL A 645 -26.20 27.17 -3.00
CA VAL A 645 -25.35 28.17 -2.32
C VAL A 645 -24.02 28.36 -3.07
N ASP A 646 -23.36 27.29 -3.54
CA ASP A 646 -22.10 27.39 -4.30
C ASP A 646 -22.30 28.21 -5.60
N ASN A 647 -23.47 28.06 -6.23
CA ASN A 647 -23.85 28.80 -7.44
C ASN A 647 -24.41 30.21 -7.17
N HIS A 648 -24.45 30.68 -5.92
CA HIS A 648 -24.95 32.00 -5.53
C HIS A 648 -26.38 32.29 -6.03
N PHE A 649 -27.25 31.28 -6.02
CA PHE A 649 -28.66 31.46 -6.35
C PHE A 649 -29.44 32.12 -5.21
N SER A 650 -30.61 32.68 -5.53
CA SER A 650 -31.43 33.43 -4.56
C SER A 650 -31.76 32.62 -3.30
N PRO A 651 -31.63 33.19 -2.08
CA PRO A 651 -31.90 32.49 -0.84
C PRO A 651 -33.38 32.21 -0.62
N LEU A 652 -33.67 31.39 0.39
CA LEU A 652 -35.03 31.18 0.91
C LEU A 652 -35.61 32.49 1.44
N CYS A 653 -36.92 32.71 1.25
CA CYS A 653 -37.60 33.82 1.91
C CYS A 653 -37.82 33.52 3.40
N GLU A 654 -38.02 34.57 4.20
CA GLU A 654 -38.16 34.42 5.66
C GLU A 654 -39.31 33.50 6.06
N VAL A 655 -40.42 33.51 5.32
CA VAL A 655 -41.55 32.59 5.55
C VAL A 655 -41.13 31.13 5.32
N GLN A 656 -40.39 30.84 4.25
CA GLN A 656 -39.86 29.49 4.00
C GLN A 656 -38.88 29.04 5.09
N LYS A 657 -38.03 29.95 5.57
CA LYS A 657 -37.09 29.67 6.67
C LYS A 657 -37.84 29.37 7.97
N GLU A 658 -38.85 30.17 8.32
CA GLU A 658 -39.64 29.98 9.53
C GLU A 658 -40.43 28.66 9.50
N ASP A 659 -41.16 28.40 8.40
CA ASP A 659 -41.99 27.22 8.23
C ASP A 659 -41.16 25.92 8.32
N PHE A 660 -40.05 25.86 7.59
CA PHE A 660 -39.19 24.67 7.57
C PHE A 660 -38.30 24.58 8.81
N GLY A 661 -37.97 25.70 9.46
CA GLY A 661 -37.23 25.73 10.72
C GLY A 661 -38.03 25.06 11.84
N LYS A 662 -39.30 25.42 12.01
CA LYS A 662 -40.20 24.76 12.98
C LYS A 662 -40.33 23.27 12.72
N MET A 663 -40.47 22.89 11.45
CA MET A 663 -40.52 21.47 11.05
C MET A 663 -39.22 20.73 11.38
N THR A 664 -38.08 21.42 11.26
CA THR A 664 -36.76 20.84 11.55
C THR A 664 -36.62 20.52 13.03
N ASP A 665 -37.05 21.42 13.92
CA ASP A 665 -37.04 21.18 15.37
C ASP A 665 -37.89 19.96 15.76
N GLU A 666 -39.08 19.81 15.18
CA GLU A 666 -39.94 18.65 15.46
C GLU A 666 -39.31 17.34 14.96
N ILE A 667 -38.73 17.32 13.76
CA ILE A 667 -38.04 16.14 13.20
C ILE A 667 -36.81 15.77 14.02
N VAL A 668 -36.00 16.75 14.44
CA VAL A 668 -34.83 16.54 15.30
C VAL A 668 -35.24 15.94 16.65
N SER A 669 -36.32 16.46 17.26
CA SER A 669 -36.90 15.89 18.48
C SER A 669 -37.37 14.44 18.29
N PHE A 670 -38.03 14.15 17.18
CA PHE A 670 -38.48 12.81 16.81
C PHE A 670 -37.30 11.83 16.62
N LEU A 671 -36.24 12.23 15.93
CA LEU A 671 -35.02 11.43 15.74
C LEU A 671 -34.33 11.14 17.08
N ASN A 672 -34.17 12.16 17.93
CA ASN A 672 -33.55 12.00 19.24
C ASN A 672 -34.35 11.06 20.15
N ARG A 673 -35.68 11.19 20.19
CA ARG A 673 -36.53 10.26 20.97
C ARG A 673 -36.53 8.84 20.41
N SER A 674 -36.46 8.70 19.09
CA SER A 674 -36.29 7.40 18.43
C SER A 674 -34.95 6.75 18.83
N SER A 675 -33.88 7.54 18.91
CA SER A 675 -32.55 7.10 19.35
C SER A 675 -32.57 6.58 20.79
N VAL A 676 -33.15 7.36 21.72
CA VAL A 676 -33.29 6.98 23.14
C VAL A 676 -34.12 5.71 23.31
N MET A 677 -35.16 5.50 22.50
CA MET A 677 -35.98 4.28 22.52
C MET A 677 -35.16 3.03 22.15
N ILE A 678 -34.30 3.15 21.14
CA ILE A 678 -33.42 2.05 20.72
C ILE A 678 -32.36 1.79 21.79
N GLU A 679 -31.71 2.82 22.30
CA GLU A 679 -30.64 2.74 23.31
C GLU A 679 -31.13 2.07 24.60
N SER A 680 -32.25 2.57 25.15
CA SER A 680 -32.88 2.03 26.36
C SER A 680 -33.51 0.65 26.15
N ASN A 681 -33.67 0.22 24.89
CA ASN A 681 -34.34 -1.02 24.50
C ASN A 681 -35.78 -1.11 25.07
N ASP A 682 -36.48 0.01 25.22
CA ASP A 682 -37.86 0.08 25.73
C ASP A 682 -38.84 0.57 24.65
N TYR A 683 -39.61 -0.37 24.10
CA TYR A 683 -40.56 -0.11 23.02
C TYR A 683 -42.01 0.07 23.49
N HIS A 684 -42.26 0.24 24.81
CA HIS A 684 -43.63 0.37 25.32
C HIS A 684 -44.36 1.58 24.71
N ARG A 685 -43.64 2.67 24.44
CA ARG A 685 -44.19 3.91 23.85
C ARG A 685 -43.94 4.03 22.34
N MET A 686 -43.66 2.92 21.65
CA MET A 686 -43.39 2.95 20.21
C MET A 686 -44.60 3.48 19.42
N ASP A 687 -45.81 3.12 19.81
CA ASP A 687 -47.03 3.58 19.12
C ASP A 687 -47.20 5.11 19.16
N ASP A 688 -46.76 5.78 20.24
CA ASP A 688 -46.74 7.25 20.33
C ASP A 688 -45.81 7.85 19.27
N LEU A 689 -44.59 7.31 19.11
CA LEU A 689 -43.63 7.77 18.10
C LEU A 689 -44.11 7.46 16.68
N ILE A 690 -44.78 6.33 16.47
CA ILE A 690 -45.37 6.02 15.16
C ILE A 690 -46.50 7.01 14.84
N ALA A 691 -47.37 7.35 15.80
CA ALA A 691 -48.41 8.36 15.61
C ALA A 691 -47.82 9.73 15.30
N GLU A 692 -46.74 10.12 16.00
CA GLU A 692 -46.00 11.35 15.71
C GLU A 692 -45.41 11.36 14.30
N SER A 693 -44.84 10.24 13.83
CA SER A 693 -44.31 10.15 12.46
C SER A 693 -45.40 10.40 11.38
N VAL A 694 -46.65 9.99 11.67
CA VAL A 694 -47.80 10.23 10.79
C VAL A 694 -48.20 11.70 10.81
N ASP A 695 -48.22 12.34 11.99
CA ASP A 695 -48.48 13.78 12.13
C ASP A 695 -47.44 14.63 11.39
N LEU A 696 -46.15 14.36 11.61
CA LEU A 696 -45.04 15.01 10.90
C LEU A 696 -45.18 14.86 9.38
N THR A 697 -45.54 13.67 8.91
CA THR A 697 -45.76 13.41 7.48
C THR A 697 -46.92 14.23 6.92
N ALA A 698 -48.01 14.40 7.68
CA ALA A 698 -49.14 15.23 7.29
C ALA A 698 -48.77 16.71 7.21
N LYS A 699 -48.01 17.23 8.20
CA LYS A 699 -47.52 18.61 8.21
C LYS A 699 -46.54 18.88 7.05
N LEU A 700 -45.60 17.98 6.78
CA LEU A 700 -44.70 18.09 5.61
C LEU A 700 -45.48 18.10 4.29
N THR A 701 -46.53 17.29 4.19
CA THR A 701 -47.42 17.30 3.02
C THR A 701 -48.14 18.64 2.85
N LEU A 702 -48.51 19.30 3.96
CA LEU A 702 -49.09 20.65 3.93
C LEU A 702 -48.07 21.68 3.43
N LEU A 703 -46.84 21.68 3.96
CA LEU A 703 -45.76 22.57 3.51
C LEU A 703 -45.48 22.40 2.01
N LYS A 704 -45.50 21.16 1.51
CA LYS A 704 -45.34 20.88 0.07
C LYS A 704 -46.45 21.51 -0.77
N LYS A 705 -47.71 21.44 -0.30
CA LYS A 705 -48.86 22.07 -1.00
C LYS A 705 -48.77 23.59 -0.97
N GLU A 706 -48.31 24.17 0.14
CA GLU A 706 -48.12 25.61 0.27
C GLU A 706 -47.02 26.13 -0.66
N GLU A 707 -45.90 25.43 -0.76
CA GLU A 707 -44.84 25.80 -1.70
C GLU A 707 -45.30 25.69 -3.17
N LEU A 708 -46.06 24.66 -3.52
CA LEU A 708 -46.65 24.55 -4.87
C LEU A 708 -47.60 25.72 -5.19
N LYS A 709 -48.37 26.20 -4.21
CA LYS A 709 -49.19 27.41 -4.36
C LYS A 709 -48.34 28.66 -4.58
N ARG A 710 -47.20 28.81 -3.88
CA ARG A 710 -46.26 29.93 -4.07
C ARG A 710 -45.68 29.95 -5.48
N ILE A 711 -45.30 28.78 -6.01
CA ILE A 711 -44.82 28.62 -7.40
C ILE A 711 -45.90 29.03 -8.40
N GLN A 712 -47.15 28.56 -8.23
CA GLN A 712 -48.25 28.90 -9.13
C GLN A 712 -48.64 30.39 -9.07
N GLY A 713 -48.53 31.01 -7.90
CA GLY A 713 -48.78 32.44 -7.70
C GLY A 713 -47.66 33.38 -8.17
N GLN A 714 -46.65 32.89 -8.90
CA GLN A 714 -45.45 33.64 -9.36
C GLN A 714 -44.71 34.44 -8.26
N SER A 715 -44.86 34.02 -7.00
CA SER A 715 -44.29 34.72 -5.85
C SER A 715 -42.93 34.12 -5.50
N GLY A 716 -41.89 34.43 -6.28
CA GLY A 716 -40.50 34.04 -5.96
C GLY A 716 -39.72 33.31 -7.06
N SER A 717 -38.48 32.93 -6.76
CA SER A 717 -37.58 32.22 -7.69
C SER A 717 -37.91 30.74 -7.77
N THR A 718 -38.27 30.25 -8.96
CA THR A 718 -38.62 28.83 -9.18
C THR A 718 -37.47 27.87 -8.80
N LYS A 719 -36.21 28.31 -8.90
CA LYS A 719 -35.04 27.50 -8.55
C LYS A 719 -34.98 27.21 -7.05
N VAL A 720 -35.18 28.21 -6.19
CA VAL A 720 -35.13 28.01 -4.73
C VAL A 720 -36.34 27.19 -4.26
N SER A 721 -37.50 27.40 -4.88
CA SER A 721 -38.70 26.59 -4.63
C SER A 721 -38.52 25.11 -4.99
N MET A 722 -37.77 24.79 -6.05
CA MET A 722 -37.42 23.40 -6.39
C MET A 722 -36.54 22.75 -5.30
N VAL A 723 -35.54 23.47 -4.81
CA VAL A 723 -34.67 22.99 -3.71
C VAL A 723 -35.51 22.79 -2.44
N TYR A 724 -36.38 23.73 -2.11
CA TYR A 724 -37.28 23.63 -0.95
C TYR A 724 -38.21 22.41 -1.04
N LEU A 725 -38.86 22.18 -2.19
CA LEU A 725 -39.70 21.00 -2.41
C LEU A 725 -38.92 19.70 -2.24
N ASN A 726 -37.68 19.65 -2.70
CA ASN A 726 -36.79 18.51 -2.51
C ASN A 726 -36.44 18.31 -1.02
N MET A 727 -36.14 19.39 -0.29
CA MET A 727 -35.89 19.32 1.15
C MET A 727 -37.10 18.76 1.91
N VAL A 728 -38.31 19.23 1.60
CA VAL A 728 -39.55 18.72 2.21
C VAL A 728 -39.76 17.24 1.89
N GLN A 729 -39.50 16.82 0.65
CA GLN A 729 -39.64 15.42 0.24
C GLN A 729 -38.65 14.51 0.97
N GLU A 730 -37.39 14.92 1.08
CA GLU A 730 -36.37 14.12 1.74
C GLU A 730 -36.53 14.12 3.27
N ALA A 731 -37.02 15.21 3.86
CA ALA A 731 -37.43 15.24 5.27
C ALA A 731 -38.56 14.23 5.56
N GLN A 732 -39.54 14.12 4.66
CA GLN A 732 -40.61 13.12 4.76
C GLN A 732 -40.05 11.69 4.67
N ASN A 733 -39.06 11.46 3.81
CA ASN A 733 -38.36 10.18 3.71
C ASN A 733 -37.63 9.84 5.02
N VAL A 734 -36.91 10.79 5.62
CA VAL A 734 -36.23 10.62 6.92
C VAL A 734 -37.21 10.18 8.01
N VAL A 735 -38.37 10.84 8.13
CA VAL A 735 -39.40 10.49 9.11
C VAL A 735 -39.94 9.07 8.87
N SER A 736 -40.31 8.76 7.62
CA SER A 736 -40.88 7.46 7.24
C SER A 736 -39.90 6.31 7.46
N PHE A 737 -38.64 6.46 7.04
CA PHE A 737 -37.62 5.43 7.22
C PHE A 737 -37.26 5.23 8.70
N THR A 738 -37.25 6.30 9.51
CA THR A 738 -37.06 6.19 10.97
C THR A 738 -38.20 5.39 11.62
N ALA A 739 -39.45 5.67 11.26
CA ALA A 739 -40.60 4.92 11.77
C ALA A 739 -40.54 3.42 11.41
N ASN A 740 -40.11 3.10 10.18
CA ASN A 740 -39.93 1.71 9.76
C ASN A 740 -38.73 1.04 10.45
N LEU A 741 -37.64 1.78 10.67
CA LEU A 741 -36.48 1.33 11.43
C LEU A 741 -36.88 0.95 12.86
N LEU A 742 -37.69 1.76 13.55
CA LEU A 742 -38.19 1.43 14.90
C LEU A 742 -38.97 0.12 14.93
N LYS A 743 -39.89 -0.08 13.97
CA LYS A 743 -40.70 -1.30 13.86
C LYS A 743 -39.81 -2.54 13.67
N VAL A 744 -38.83 -2.46 12.78
CA VAL A 744 -37.92 -3.58 12.50
C VAL A 744 -36.95 -3.81 13.66
N SER A 745 -36.45 -2.74 14.30
CA SER A 745 -35.60 -2.82 15.47
C SER A 745 -36.31 -3.55 16.61
N ARG A 746 -37.57 -3.23 16.91
CA ARG A 746 -38.37 -3.97 17.90
C ARG A 746 -38.41 -5.47 17.61
N LYS A 747 -38.69 -5.86 16.37
CA LYS A 747 -38.75 -7.27 15.97
C LYS A 747 -37.42 -7.98 16.18
N PHE A 748 -36.32 -7.33 15.78
CA PHE A 748 -34.99 -7.89 15.99
C PHE A 748 -34.66 -8.04 17.49
N GLN A 749 -34.96 -7.02 18.29
CA GLN A 749 -34.58 -6.92 19.71
C GLN A 749 -35.47 -7.73 20.67
N LYS A 750 -36.78 -7.76 20.46
CA LYS A 750 -37.78 -8.28 21.43
C LYS A 750 -38.51 -9.55 21.01
N GLU A 751 -38.76 -9.74 19.71
CA GLU A 751 -39.57 -10.85 19.17
C GLU A 751 -38.68 -11.91 18.55
#